data_AF-A0A8D2CN24-F1
#
_entry.id   AF-A0A8D2CN24-F1
#
_cell.length_a   1.000
_cell.length_b   1.000
_cell.length_c   1.000
_cell.angle_alpha   90.00
_cell.angle_beta   90.00
_cell.angle_gamma   90.00
#
_symmetry.space_group_name_H-M   'P 1'
#
loop_
_entity.id
_entity.type
_entity.pdbx_description
1 polymer ?
#
loop_
_entity_poly.entity_id
_entity_poly.type
_entity_poly.pdbx_seq_one_letter_code
_entity_poly.pdbx_strand_id
1 'polypeptide(L)'
;MSSEFLAELHWEDGFAIPVANEENKALEDQLSKLQNERSRLQDQLRDYEDRINAMTSHFKDVKQELSFIQSLYKAREHEIESEEHFKAIAQRELGRVKDEIRRLENEMASIQEKKNDKENGIFKATQKLDGLKCQMNWDQQALETWLEESARKDSDALTLQKYAQQDDNKIRALTLQLERLTLECNQRRKVLDNELIETLSAQLELDKAAQDFRKIHDERQELIQQWENTIEQMQRRDQDIDNCALLDSLKATVNRTSSDLEALRKNISKIKKDIHEETERLQKIKNHNQIVKKKLNQITEKAMSVEEKATNLEDMLKEEEKGVKEVEVQLNIVKDVLFKKVQELQTETMKEKAVISEIEGTRSSLKHLNNRLYKLDFETLKQQEIMYCQDFYIQQVERRMSRLKGEINSEEKQALEAKIIDLRKLVEEKKSTLGLLETQMKKLHNDLYFIKKSNSKNCDEKQSLMTKVDELNLFIERSEKELIKAKALKQDLMIEDNLLKLEVKRTREMLHSKAEEVLSLEKRKQQLQTAMDERTEEIKVHKTMLASQIRYVDQERQSISAEFHERLSKINKLKNRYEILTVVMLPPEGEEEKTQAYYVIKAAQEKEELQREGDSLDAKISKAEKEIYALENTLQVLKSCNNNYKQSFKKVTPSSDEYEIKIQLEEQKRAADEKYRYKQRQIRELQEDIQSMKNTLEVIEHLANNVQEKLSEKQAYSFQLRREIEDQKPKLERVTKQCGKLTKEIRLLKETREETLEEQDIKLREERQFHKVIDEMLSDVIEENAEIRLILQTYFEQNGLELPTAGTRGSRQSSRSPSQTSLLSVRSSSSSTSVSASQTSIKVLELNFPDSAPVDRTSRPTSSSSSDKNKRSSK
;
A
#
# COMPACT_ATOMS: atom_id res chain seq x y z
N MET A 1 -33.22 4.40 -124.20
CA MET A 1 -33.68 2.98 -124.30
C MET A 1 -32.59 1.94 -124.64
N SER A 2 -31.29 2.28 -124.69
CA SER A 2 -30.21 1.26 -124.64
C SER A 2 -28.85 1.84 -124.27
N SER A 3 -28.52 3.04 -124.76
CA SER A 3 -27.27 3.76 -124.43
C SER A 3 -27.30 4.43 -123.05
N GLU A 4 -28.37 5.16 -122.73
CA GLU A 4 -28.47 5.94 -121.48
C GLU A 4 -28.39 5.05 -120.23
N PHE A 5 -29.10 3.92 -120.22
CA PHE A 5 -29.12 2.97 -119.11
C PHE A 5 -27.75 2.28 -118.86
N LEU A 6 -26.86 2.24 -119.86
CA LEU A 6 -25.49 1.75 -119.67
C LEU A 6 -24.56 2.81 -119.06
N ALA A 7 -24.95 4.08 -119.02
CA ALA A 7 -24.20 5.15 -118.36
C ALA A 7 -24.60 5.37 -116.88
N GLU A 8 -25.80 4.95 -116.47
CA GLU A 8 -26.25 4.98 -115.06
C GLU A 8 -25.70 3.81 -114.22
N LEU A 9 -25.13 2.78 -114.88
CA LEU A 9 -24.42 1.70 -114.21
C LEU A 9 -23.00 2.15 -113.84
N HIS A 10 -22.83 2.58 -112.59
CA HIS A 10 -21.51 2.82 -111.99
C HIS A 10 -20.74 1.49 -111.82
N TRP A 11 -19.99 1.09 -112.85
CA TRP A 11 -19.01 0.00 -112.77
C TRP A 11 -17.72 0.51 -112.10
N GLU A 12 -17.68 0.49 -110.76
CA GLU A 12 -16.44 0.78 -110.02
C GLU A 12 -15.37 -0.31 -110.24
N ASP A 13 -14.11 0.05 -110.02
CA ASP A 13 -12.93 -0.73 -110.39
C ASP A 13 -12.71 -1.96 -109.47
N GLY A 14 -13.46 -3.02 -109.76
CA GLY A 14 -13.50 -4.25 -108.96
C GLY A 14 -14.12 -5.42 -109.72
N PHE A 15 -13.43 -5.88 -110.78
CA PHE A 15 -13.95 -6.91 -111.69
C PHE A 15 -14.43 -8.21 -111.00
N ALA A 16 -15.72 -8.48 -111.14
CA ALA A 16 -16.25 -9.84 -111.30
C ALA A 16 -16.90 -9.91 -112.70
N ILE A 17 -16.45 -10.84 -113.55
CA ILE A 17 -16.89 -10.89 -114.95
C ILE A 17 -17.55 -12.24 -115.22
N PRO A 18 -18.86 -12.28 -115.54
CA PRO A 18 -19.56 -13.53 -115.85
C PRO A 18 -18.86 -14.45 -116.86
N VAL A 19 -18.20 -15.46 -116.30
CA VAL A 19 -17.49 -16.53 -116.99
C VAL A 19 -18.47 -17.47 -117.69
N ALA A 20 -18.23 -17.72 -118.98
CA ALA A 20 -19.18 -18.38 -119.88
C ALA A 20 -19.17 -19.92 -119.86
N ASN A 21 -18.59 -20.56 -118.84
CA ASN A 21 -18.55 -22.04 -118.73
C ASN A 21 -18.52 -22.49 -117.26
N GLU A 22 -19.27 -23.54 -116.90
CA GLU A 22 -19.46 -23.96 -115.50
C GLU A 22 -18.14 -24.35 -114.81
N GLU A 23 -17.24 -25.05 -115.50
CA GLU A 23 -15.92 -25.44 -114.98
C GLU A 23 -15.08 -24.22 -114.59
N ASN A 24 -15.07 -23.19 -115.45
CA ASN A 24 -14.29 -21.97 -115.19
C ASN A 24 -14.94 -21.11 -114.10
N LYS A 25 -16.28 -21.11 -113.99
CA LYS A 25 -16.98 -20.49 -112.86
C LYS A 25 -16.68 -21.23 -111.56
N ALA A 26 -16.63 -22.57 -111.58
CA ALA A 26 -16.23 -23.37 -110.42
C ALA A 26 -14.77 -23.11 -110.00
N LEU A 27 -13.86 -22.86 -110.95
CA LEU A 27 -12.48 -22.45 -110.68
C LEU A 27 -12.38 -21.02 -110.14
N GLU A 28 -13.19 -20.08 -110.63
CA GLU A 28 -13.26 -18.70 -110.12
C GLU A 28 -13.89 -18.67 -108.70
N ASP A 29 -14.95 -19.45 -108.48
CA ASP A 29 -15.53 -19.70 -107.15
C ASP A 29 -14.52 -20.37 -106.20
N GLN A 30 -13.67 -21.27 -106.68
CA GLN A 30 -12.59 -21.88 -105.89
C GLN A 30 -11.48 -20.87 -105.56
N LEU A 31 -11.04 -20.04 -106.52
CA LEU A 31 -10.08 -18.96 -106.28
C LEU A 31 -10.64 -17.93 -105.30
N SER A 32 -11.90 -17.54 -105.46
CA SER A 32 -12.62 -16.67 -104.52
C SER A 32 -12.69 -17.29 -103.11
N LYS A 33 -13.06 -18.57 -102.98
CA LYS A 33 -13.06 -19.28 -101.68
C LYS A 33 -11.67 -19.32 -101.06
N LEU A 34 -10.64 -19.73 -101.81
CA LEU A 34 -9.26 -19.79 -101.33
C LEU A 34 -8.71 -18.40 -100.96
N GLN A 35 -9.09 -17.34 -101.67
CA GLN A 35 -8.68 -15.96 -101.38
C GLN A 35 -9.37 -15.42 -100.12
N ASN A 36 -10.67 -15.73 -99.92
CA ASN A 36 -11.43 -15.40 -98.72
C ASN A 36 -11.02 -16.26 -97.51
N GLU A 37 -10.61 -17.51 -97.72
CA GLU A 37 -9.98 -18.35 -96.70
C GLU A 37 -8.60 -17.81 -96.34
N ARG A 38 -7.80 -17.34 -97.32
CA ARG A 38 -6.50 -16.73 -97.05
C ARG A 38 -6.63 -15.43 -96.24
N SER A 39 -7.56 -14.52 -96.58
CA SER A 39 -7.78 -13.31 -95.79
C SER A 39 -8.28 -13.65 -94.39
N ARG A 40 -9.29 -14.52 -94.26
CA ARG A 40 -9.78 -15.01 -92.96
C ARG A 40 -8.69 -15.65 -92.10
N LEU A 41 -7.84 -16.49 -92.67
CA LEU A 41 -6.71 -17.10 -91.96
C LEU A 41 -5.66 -16.06 -91.57
N GLN A 42 -5.43 -15.05 -92.41
CA GLN A 42 -4.48 -13.97 -92.15
C GLN A 42 -4.98 -13.01 -91.05
N ASP A 43 -6.29 -12.74 -90.99
CA ASP A 43 -6.93 -12.02 -89.90
C ASP A 43 -6.94 -12.83 -88.61
N GLN A 44 -7.22 -14.13 -88.67
CA GLN A 44 -7.07 -15.02 -87.50
C GLN A 44 -5.62 -15.07 -86.99
N LEU A 45 -4.62 -15.06 -87.87
CA LEU A 45 -3.21 -15.01 -87.49
C LEU A 45 -2.88 -13.70 -86.76
N ARG A 46 -3.38 -12.56 -87.26
CA ARG A 46 -3.29 -11.24 -86.62
C ARG A 46 -3.93 -11.24 -85.24
N ASP A 47 -5.16 -11.75 -85.11
CA ASP A 47 -5.88 -11.89 -83.83
C ASP A 47 -5.11 -12.76 -82.83
N TYR A 48 -4.45 -13.83 -83.29
CA TYR A 48 -3.59 -14.66 -82.46
C TYR A 48 -2.29 -13.95 -82.06
N GLU A 49 -1.63 -13.21 -82.96
CA GLU A 49 -0.43 -12.41 -82.65
C GLU A 49 -0.74 -11.32 -81.61
N ASP A 50 -1.81 -10.53 -81.80
CA ASP A 50 -2.22 -9.49 -80.85
C ASP A 50 -2.61 -10.10 -79.49
N ARG A 51 -3.29 -11.25 -79.48
CA ARG A 51 -3.58 -12.01 -78.24
C ARG A 51 -2.31 -12.52 -77.55
N ILE A 52 -1.33 -13.03 -78.30
CA ILE A 52 -0.04 -13.49 -77.76
C ILE A 52 0.74 -12.31 -77.18
N ASN A 53 0.76 -11.16 -77.87
CA ASN A 53 1.39 -9.92 -77.39
C ASN A 53 0.74 -9.43 -76.09
N ALA A 54 -0.60 -9.36 -76.04
CA ALA A 54 -1.35 -8.98 -74.84
C ALA A 54 -1.10 -9.94 -73.66
N MET A 55 -1.15 -11.26 -73.89
CA MET A 55 -0.83 -12.26 -72.86
C MET A 55 0.63 -12.18 -72.40
N THR A 56 1.56 -11.86 -73.30
CA THR A 56 2.99 -11.70 -72.98
C THR A 56 3.26 -10.44 -72.16
N SER A 57 2.54 -9.33 -72.40
CA SER A 57 2.59 -8.15 -71.52
C SER A 57 2.07 -8.51 -70.14
N HIS A 58 0.83 -9.01 -70.06
CA HIS A 58 0.20 -9.41 -68.79
C HIS A 58 1.05 -10.43 -68.01
N PHE A 59 1.80 -11.31 -68.67
CA PHE A 59 2.73 -12.23 -68.00
C PHE A 59 3.96 -11.53 -67.40
N LYS A 60 4.51 -10.48 -68.05
CA LYS A 60 5.54 -9.63 -67.46
C LYS A 60 4.99 -8.88 -66.25
N ASP A 61 3.79 -8.33 -66.37
CA ASP A 61 3.14 -7.55 -65.32
C ASP A 61 2.91 -8.43 -64.07
N VAL A 62 2.34 -9.63 -64.23
CA VAL A 62 2.18 -10.62 -63.14
C VAL A 62 3.53 -11.05 -62.54
N LYS A 63 4.60 -11.13 -63.35
CA LYS A 63 5.94 -11.46 -62.83
C LYS A 63 6.54 -10.31 -62.02
N GLN A 64 6.27 -9.05 -62.39
CA GLN A 64 6.67 -7.87 -61.61
C GLN A 64 5.89 -7.83 -60.28
N GLU A 65 4.57 -7.96 -60.32
CA GLU A 65 3.70 -8.08 -59.13
C GLU A 65 4.20 -9.16 -58.18
N LEU A 66 4.48 -10.38 -58.67
CA LEU A 66 5.03 -11.47 -57.85
C LEU A 66 6.37 -11.07 -57.19
N SER A 67 7.25 -10.35 -57.88
CA SER A 67 8.52 -9.87 -57.30
C SER A 67 8.34 -8.77 -56.26
N PHE A 68 7.35 -7.87 -56.41
CA PHE A 68 7.00 -6.88 -55.40
C PHE A 68 6.36 -7.52 -54.17
N ILE A 69 5.45 -8.48 -54.36
CA ILE A 69 4.83 -9.24 -53.27
C ILE A 69 5.90 -10.02 -52.50
N GLN A 70 6.87 -10.65 -53.20
CA GLN A 70 7.96 -11.37 -52.57
C GLN A 70 8.95 -10.46 -51.81
N SER A 71 9.13 -9.20 -52.22
CA SER A 71 9.93 -8.23 -51.46
C SER A 71 9.18 -7.71 -50.22
N LEU A 72 7.87 -7.46 -50.34
CA LEU A 72 7.00 -7.11 -49.21
C LEU A 72 6.92 -8.23 -48.17
N TYR A 73 6.83 -9.49 -48.60
CA TYR A 73 6.85 -10.66 -47.71
C TYR A 73 8.12 -10.68 -46.84
N LYS A 74 9.30 -10.53 -47.46
CA LYS A 74 10.58 -10.50 -46.73
C LYS A 74 10.72 -9.30 -45.79
N ALA A 75 10.21 -8.14 -46.19
CA ALA A 75 10.14 -6.99 -45.28
C ALA A 75 9.26 -7.30 -44.06
N ARG A 76 8.12 -7.98 -44.25
CA ARG A 76 7.21 -8.41 -43.19
C ARG A 76 7.81 -9.51 -42.29
N GLU A 77 8.55 -10.44 -42.88
CA GLU A 77 9.32 -11.48 -42.18
C GLU A 77 10.33 -10.83 -41.21
N HIS A 78 11.12 -9.86 -41.67
CA HIS A 78 12.04 -9.09 -40.81
C HIS A 78 11.34 -8.20 -39.77
N GLU A 79 10.15 -7.66 -40.06
CA GLU A 79 9.33 -6.96 -39.06
C GLU A 79 8.92 -7.91 -37.93
N ILE A 80 8.48 -9.14 -38.24
CA ILE A 80 8.14 -10.17 -37.26
C ILE A 80 9.37 -10.57 -36.42
N GLU A 81 10.53 -10.83 -37.04
CA GLU A 81 11.78 -11.10 -36.33
C GLU A 81 12.13 -9.98 -35.32
N SER A 82 11.88 -8.72 -35.70
CA SER A 82 12.10 -7.56 -34.82
C SER A 82 11.08 -7.50 -33.67
N GLU A 83 9.80 -7.78 -33.91
CA GLU A 83 8.75 -7.80 -32.88
C GLU A 83 8.97 -8.95 -31.89
N GLU A 84 9.37 -10.13 -32.35
CA GLU A 84 9.75 -11.25 -31.49
C GLU A 84 10.97 -10.92 -30.62
N HIS A 85 11.97 -10.24 -31.18
CA HIS A 85 13.13 -9.75 -30.41
C HIS A 85 12.72 -8.71 -29.35
N PHE A 86 11.86 -7.74 -29.69
CA PHE A 86 11.33 -6.77 -28.71
C PHE A 86 10.49 -7.44 -27.62
N LYS A 87 9.68 -8.44 -27.99
CA LYS A 87 8.90 -9.27 -27.05
C LYS A 87 9.82 -10.06 -26.12
N ALA A 88 10.90 -10.66 -26.63
CA ALA A 88 11.89 -11.37 -25.82
C ALA A 88 12.65 -10.45 -24.84
N ILE A 89 12.91 -9.19 -25.20
CA ILE A 89 13.45 -8.16 -24.28
C ILE A 89 12.39 -7.81 -23.22
N ALA A 90 11.16 -7.52 -23.62
CA ALA A 90 10.08 -7.17 -22.71
C ALA A 90 9.79 -8.29 -21.69
N GLN A 91 9.85 -9.55 -22.11
CA GLN A 91 9.74 -10.72 -21.22
C GLN A 91 10.92 -10.83 -20.23
N ARG A 92 12.15 -10.54 -20.66
CA ARG A 92 13.33 -10.50 -19.78
C ARG A 92 13.22 -9.42 -18.71
N GLU A 93 12.83 -8.21 -19.08
CA GLU A 93 12.60 -7.12 -18.12
C GLU A 93 11.40 -7.41 -17.20
N LEU A 94 10.32 -7.99 -17.72
CA LEU A 94 9.19 -8.45 -16.91
C LEU A 94 9.61 -9.53 -15.89
N GLY A 95 10.54 -10.42 -16.25
CA GLY A 95 11.15 -11.38 -15.35
C GLY A 95 11.98 -10.70 -14.27
N ARG A 96 12.93 -9.83 -14.67
CA ARG A 96 13.79 -9.06 -13.76
C ARG A 96 12.98 -8.26 -12.73
N VAL A 97 11.93 -7.56 -13.16
CA VAL A 97 11.06 -6.78 -12.26
C VAL A 97 10.20 -7.68 -11.35
N LYS A 98 9.82 -8.89 -11.77
CA LYS A 98 9.15 -9.86 -10.88
C LYS A 98 10.08 -10.36 -9.78
N ASP A 99 11.35 -10.62 -10.09
CA ASP A 99 12.34 -11.06 -9.10
C ASP A 99 12.82 -9.91 -8.20
N GLU A 100 12.77 -8.68 -8.69
CA GLU A 100 12.90 -7.46 -7.88
C GLU A 100 11.77 -7.36 -6.84
N ILE A 101 10.51 -7.44 -7.28
CA ILE A 101 9.32 -7.40 -6.41
C ILE A 101 9.37 -8.52 -5.37
N ARG A 102 9.75 -9.74 -5.75
CA ARG A 102 9.93 -10.87 -4.81
C ARG A 102 10.98 -10.58 -3.74
N ARG A 103 12.08 -9.90 -4.08
CA ARG A 103 13.11 -9.53 -3.10
C ARG A 103 12.56 -8.51 -2.10
N LEU A 104 11.93 -7.45 -2.59
CA LEU A 104 11.31 -6.42 -1.78
C LEU A 104 10.17 -6.99 -0.91
N GLU A 105 9.39 -7.94 -1.41
CA GLU A 105 8.34 -8.65 -0.64
C GLU A 105 8.93 -9.50 0.49
N ASN A 106 10.08 -10.17 0.26
CA ASN A 106 10.82 -10.87 1.32
C ASN A 106 11.44 -9.89 2.33
N GLU A 107 11.93 -8.74 1.89
CA GLU A 107 12.49 -7.70 2.76
C GLU A 107 11.39 -7.09 3.65
N MET A 108 10.21 -6.78 3.09
CA MET A 108 9.01 -6.41 3.85
C MET A 108 8.65 -7.47 4.88
N ALA A 109 8.65 -8.76 4.53
CA ALA A 109 8.35 -9.83 5.48
C ALA A 109 9.32 -9.81 6.66
N SER A 110 10.62 -9.61 6.43
CA SER A 110 11.62 -9.48 7.51
C SER A 110 11.45 -8.19 8.33
N ILE A 111 11.00 -7.09 7.71
CA ILE A 111 10.73 -5.82 8.41
C ILE A 111 9.48 -5.97 9.29
N GLN A 112 8.43 -6.63 8.78
CA GLN A 112 7.21 -6.91 9.54
C GLN A 112 7.46 -7.88 10.70
N GLU A 113 8.33 -8.88 10.52
CA GLU A 113 8.79 -9.76 11.62
C GLU A 113 9.54 -8.95 12.70
N LYS A 114 10.54 -8.15 12.30
CA LYS A 114 11.28 -7.25 13.22
C LYS A 114 10.36 -6.27 13.95
N LYS A 115 9.36 -5.73 13.25
CA LYS A 115 8.32 -4.83 13.77
C LYS A 115 7.44 -5.54 14.80
N ASN A 116 6.93 -6.73 14.50
CA ASN A 116 6.21 -7.57 15.46
C ASN A 116 7.06 -7.84 16.71
N ASP A 117 8.37 -8.10 16.54
CA ASP A 117 9.31 -8.26 17.67
C ASP A 117 9.50 -6.98 18.50
N LYS A 118 9.56 -5.80 17.86
CA LYS A 118 9.58 -4.52 18.59
C LYS A 118 8.27 -4.30 19.34
N GLU A 119 7.12 -4.53 18.71
CA GLU A 119 5.78 -4.39 19.31
C GLU A 119 5.61 -5.34 20.51
N ASN A 120 6.00 -6.61 20.36
CA ASN A 120 6.05 -7.59 21.46
C ASN A 120 7.02 -7.17 22.58
N GLY A 121 8.16 -6.57 22.22
CA GLY A 121 9.14 -6.03 23.18
C GLY A 121 8.60 -4.83 23.96
N ILE A 122 7.91 -3.91 23.27
CA ILE A 122 7.20 -2.76 23.84
C ILE A 122 6.10 -3.25 24.78
N PHE A 123 5.25 -4.18 24.34
CA PHE A 123 4.18 -4.75 25.17
C PHE A 123 4.70 -5.34 26.48
N LYS A 124 5.78 -6.15 26.42
CA LYS A 124 6.43 -6.73 27.61
C LYS A 124 7.08 -5.67 28.51
N ALA A 125 7.62 -4.60 27.92
CA ALA A 125 8.19 -3.48 28.68
C ALA A 125 7.08 -2.64 29.36
N THR A 126 5.98 -2.33 28.67
CA THR A 126 4.80 -1.67 29.23
C THR A 126 4.20 -2.49 30.37
N GLN A 127 4.02 -3.81 30.19
CA GLN A 127 3.50 -4.69 31.25
C GLN A 127 4.38 -4.67 32.51
N LYS A 128 5.71 -4.67 32.35
CA LYS A 128 6.66 -4.50 33.47
C LYS A 128 6.56 -3.11 34.11
N LEU A 129 6.45 -2.07 33.29
CA LEU A 129 6.36 -0.68 33.73
C LEU A 129 5.08 -0.43 34.53
N ASP A 130 3.95 -0.99 34.10
CA ASP A 130 2.68 -0.89 34.83
C ASP A 130 2.67 -1.77 36.09
N GLY A 131 3.32 -2.94 36.07
CA GLY A 131 3.59 -3.72 37.28
C GLY A 131 4.42 -2.95 38.31
N LEU A 132 5.50 -2.28 37.88
CA LEU A 132 6.33 -1.42 38.72
C LEU A 132 5.58 -0.17 39.22
N LYS A 133 4.69 0.44 38.42
CA LYS A 133 3.79 1.51 38.90
C LYS A 133 2.85 1.01 39.98
N CYS A 134 2.23 -0.16 39.79
CA CYS A 134 1.33 -0.73 40.78
C CYS A 134 2.07 -1.00 42.09
N GLN A 135 3.27 -1.60 42.02
CA GLN A 135 4.13 -1.78 43.19
C GLN A 135 4.48 -0.43 43.84
N MET A 136 5.04 0.53 43.09
CA MET A 136 5.39 1.87 43.59
C MET A 136 4.21 2.58 44.28
N ASN A 137 2.98 2.42 43.78
CA ASN A 137 1.78 2.99 44.38
C ASN A 137 1.33 2.24 45.66
N TRP A 138 1.57 0.93 45.76
CA TRP A 138 1.36 0.17 47.00
C TRP A 138 2.40 0.56 48.06
N ASP A 139 3.68 0.60 47.66
CA ASP A 139 4.81 0.93 48.53
C ASP A 139 4.72 2.39 49.03
N GLN A 140 4.34 3.34 48.16
CA GLN A 140 4.02 4.72 48.57
C GLN A 140 2.85 4.77 49.56
N GLN A 141 1.75 4.04 49.29
CA GLN A 141 0.59 4.06 50.18
C GLN A 141 0.92 3.46 51.56
N ALA A 142 1.75 2.41 51.58
CA ALA A 142 2.26 1.81 52.81
C ALA A 142 3.14 2.81 53.60
N LEU A 143 4.08 3.49 52.93
CA LEU A 143 4.92 4.51 53.52
C LEU A 143 4.11 5.69 54.09
N GLU A 144 3.08 6.16 53.37
CA GLU A 144 2.13 7.18 53.87
C GLU A 144 1.40 6.70 55.14
N THR A 145 0.93 5.45 55.18
CA THR A 145 0.29 4.91 56.40
C THR A 145 1.26 4.73 57.57
N TRP A 146 2.52 4.38 57.32
CA TRP A 146 3.56 4.32 58.37
C TRP A 146 3.90 5.71 58.91
N LEU A 147 3.99 6.73 58.03
CA LEU A 147 4.20 8.12 58.43
C LEU A 147 3.02 8.66 59.25
N GLU A 148 1.77 8.37 58.86
CA GLU A 148 0.59 8.71 59.68
C GLU A 148 0.60 7.99 61.04
N GLU A 149 0.89 6.69 61.06
CA GLU A 149 0.89 5.91 62.30
C GLU A 149 2.02 6.37 63.25
N SER A 150 3.19 6.72 62.71
CA SER A 150 4.29 7.34 63.48
C SER A 150 3.88 8.70 64.04
N ALA A 151 3.37 9.61 63.21
CA ALA A 151 2.95 10.95 63.66
C ALA A 151 1.84 10.89 64.74
N ARG A 152 0.97 9.87 64.69
CA ARG A 152 0.02 9.58 65.77
C ARG A 152 0.72 9.10 67.04
N LYS A 153 1.71 8.20 66.96
CA LYS A 153 2.50 7.75 68.12
C LYS A 153 3.31 8.89 68.75
N ASP A 154 3.87 9.79 67.95
CA ASP A 154 4.60 10.97 68.44
C ASP A 154 3.64 11.96 69.15
N SER A 155 2.43 12.13 68.61
CA SER A 155 1.36 12.88 69.28
C SER A 155 0.95 12.26 70.61
N ASP A 156 0.72 10.94 70.64
CA ASP A 156 0.41 10.18 71.86
C ASP A 156 1.54 10.33 72.89
N ALA A 157 2.81 10.17 72.47
CA ALA A 157 3.99 10.34 73.33
C ALA A 157 4.10 11.77 73.90
N LEU A 158 3.82 12.80 73.11
CA LEU A 158 3.75 14.19 73.58
C LEU A 158 2.63 14.40 74.61
N THR A 159 1.45 13.78 74.44
CA THR A 159 0.38 13.85 75.46
C THR A 159 0.77 13.11 76.74
N LEU A 160 1.39 11.94 76.64
CA LEU A 160 1.90 11.17 77.80
C LEU A 160 2.99 11.93 78.54
N GLN A 161 3.93 12.57 77.85
CA GLN A 161 4.96 13.43 78.44
C GLN A 161 4.34 14.63 79.18
N LYS A 162 3.30 15.24 78.59
CA LYS A 162 2.55 16.34 79.20
C LYS A 162 1.79 15.91 80.46
N TYR A 163 1.17 14.73 80.47
CA TYR A 163 0.55 14.16 81.66
C TYR A 163 1.60 13.80 82.72
N ALA A 164 2.73 13.20 82.34
CA ALA A 164 3.83 12.92 83.24
C ALA A 164 4.33 14.19 83.95
N GLN A 165 4.54 15.30 83.23
CA GLN A 165 4.89 16.60 83.84
C GLN A 165 3.81 17.16 84.79
N GLN A 166 2.53 16.92 84.53
CA GLN A 166 1.43 17.32 85.43
C GLN A 166 1.43 16.49 86.71
N ASP A 167 1.62 15.17 86.61
CA ASP A 167 1.74 14.28 87.76
C ASP A 167 3.00 14.59 88.58
N ASP A 168 4.13 14.87 87.93
CA ASP A 168 5.39 15.28 88.58
C ASP A 168 5.22 16.58 89.39
N ASN A 169 4.48 17.55 88.84
CA ASN A 169 4.10 18.77 89.55
C ASN A 169 3.14 18.49 90.72
N LYS A 170 2.22 17.52 90.57
CA LYS A 170 1.32 17.10 91.64
C LYS A 170 2.07 16.38 92.76
N ILE A 171 3.04 15.53 92.44
CA ILE A 171 3.93 14.84 93.37
C ILE A 171 4.78 15.86 94.14
N ARG A 172 5.39 16.84 93.46
CA ARG A 172 6.12 17.94 94.11
C ARG A 172 5.24 18.71 95.10
N ALA A 173 4.02 19.08 94.72
CA ALA A 173 3.08 19.78 95.60
C ALA A 173 2.65 18.94 96.82
N LEU A 174 2.36 17.65 96.63
CA LEU A 174 2.02 16.73 97.73
C LEU A 174 3.21 16.47 98.67
N THR A 175 4.44 16.44 98.14
CA THR A 175 5.67 16.28 98.93
C THR A 175 5.88 17.48 99.85
N LEU A 176 5.78 18.71 99.32
CA LEU A 176 5.83 19.95 100.11
C LEU A 176 4.74 20.01 101.19
N GLN A 177 3.54 19.51 100.89
CA GLN A 177 2.45 19.41 101.88
C GLN A 177 2.77 18.40 102.99
N LEU A 178 3.39 17.26 102.66
CA LEU A 178 3.88 16.26 103.62
C LEU A 178 4.99 16.82 104.51
N GLU A 179 5.96 17.54 103.95
CA GLU A 179 7.04 18.19 104.70
C GLU A 179 6.49 19.24 105.67
N ARG A 180 5.55 20.09 105.22
CA ARG A 180 4.89 21.09 106.07
C ARG A 180 4.15 20.45 107.24
N LEU A 181 3.36 19.40 106.99
CA LEU A 181 2.66 18.67 108.05
C LEU A 181 3.63 17.96 109.01
N THR A 182 4.74 17.43 108.50
CA THR A 182 5.79 16.80 109.31
C THR A 182 6.48 17.82 110.23
N LEU A 183 6.76 19.02 109.74
CA LEU A 183 7.29 20.13 110.54
C LEU A 183 6.30 20.56 111.63
N GLU A 184 5.01 20.68 111.31
CA GLU A 184 3.96 21.05 112.27
C GLU A 184 3.80 19.97 113.37
N CYS A 185 3.81 18.68 113.00
CA CYS A 185 3.81 17.57 113.96
C CYS A 185 5.04 17.58 114.87
N ASN A 186 6.22 17.96 114.36
CA ASN A 186 7.43 18.06 115.15
C ASN A 186 7.43 19.31 116.06
N GLN A 187 6.83 20.42 115.64
CA GLN A 187 6.61 21.61 116.48
C GLN A 187 5.67 21.30 117.64
N ARG A 188 4.52 20.67 117.38
CA ARG A 188 3.57 20.25 118.44
C ARG A 188 4.20 19.27 119.44
N ARG A 189 5.11 18.40 118.98
CA ARG A 189 5.87 17.51 119.87
C ARG A 189 6.78 18.28 120.83
N LYS A 190 7.55 19.26 120.33
CA LYS A 190 8.38 20.12 121.20
C LYS A 190 7.57 20.88 122.25
N VAL A 191 6.36 21.34 121.91
CA VAL A 191 5.46 21.96 122.89
C VAL A 191 5.06 20.95 123.98
N LEU A 192 4.65 19.74 123.58
CA LEU A 192 4.32 18.67 124.53
C LEU A 192 5.51 18.27 125.42
N ASP A 193 6.72 18.19 124.85
CA ASP A 193 7.95 17.87 125.57
C ASP A 193 8.29 18.96 126.62
N ASN A 194 8.07 20.24 126.29
CA ASN A 194 8.24 21.37 127.23
C ASN A 194 7.22 21.33 128.38
N GLU A 195 5.93 21.16 128.08
CA GLU A 195 4.86 21.07 129.08
C GLU A 195 5.10 19.90 130.05
N LEU A 196 5.68 18.79 129.56
CA LEU A 196 6.09 17.64 130.37
C LEU A 196 7.27 17.97 131.30
N ILE A 197 8.24 18.78 130.84
CA ILE A 197 9.34 19.28 131.67
C ILE A 197 8.84 20.25 132.74
N GLU A 198 7.94 21.19 132.39
CA GLU A 198 7.39 22.16 133.34
C GLU A 198 6.53 21.48 134.43
N THR A 199 5.68 20.53 134.05
CA THR A 199 4.90 19.74 135.02
C THR A 199 5.78 18.84 135.91
N LEU A 200 6.88 18.28 135.38
CA LEU A 200 7.86 17.54 136.18
C LEU A 200 8.63 18.45 137.15
N SER A 201 8.93 19.69 136.75
CA SER A 201 9.56 20.70 137.63
C SER A 201 8.63 21.09 138.78
N ALA A 202 7.36 21.39 138.50
CA ALA A 202 6.36 21.68 139.52
C ALA A 202 6.14 20.51 140.50
N GLN A 203 6.26 19.26 140.02
CA GLN A 203 6.20 18.08 140.87
C GLN A 203 7.44 17.96 141.79
N LEU A 204 8.63 18.28 141.30
CA LEU A 204 9.86 18.35 142.12
C LEU A 204 9.80 19.45 143.19
N GLU A 205 9.22 20.60 142.86
CA GLU A 205 8.98 21.69 143.83
C GLU A 205 7.99 21.28 144.93
N LEU A 206 6.91 20.58 144.57
CA LEU A 206 5.96 20.01 145.52
C LEU A 206 6.60 18.95 146.44
N ASP A 207 7.40 18.03 145.89
CA ASP A 207 8.13 17.04 146.69
C ASP A 207 9.17 17.71 147.62
N LYS A 208 9.83 18.79 147.17
CA LYS A 208 10.75 19.55 148.02
C LYS A 208 10.02 20.27 149.16
N ALA A 209 8.88 20.92 148.88
CA ALA A 209 8.04 21.50 149.92
C ALA A 209 7.54 20.43 150.91
N ALA A 210 7.18 19.23 150.43
CA ALA A 210 6.78 18.09 151.27
C ALA A 210 7.94 17.44 152.07
N GLN A 211 9.20 17.76 151.77
CA GLN A 211 10.35 17.45 152.63
C GLN A 211 10.56 18.55 153.69
N ASP A 212 10.43 19.82 153.31
CA ASP A 212 10.62 20.94 154.24
C ASP A 212 9.49 21.02 155.28
N PHE A 213 8.25 20.69 154.91
CA PHE A 213 7.15 20.49 155.86
C PHE A 213 7.43 19.37 156.88
N ARG A 214 8.18 18.32 156.49
CA ARG A 214 8.60 17.26 157.42
C ARG A 214 9.65 17.79 158.39
N LYS A 215 10.69 18.47 157.89
CA LYS A 215 11.69 19.15 158.75
C LYS A 215 11.05 20.10 159.76
N ILE A 216 10.15 20.97 159.33
CA ILE A 216 9.44 21.90 160.23
C ILE A 216 8.60 21.14 161.27
N HIS A 217 8.05 19.97 160.92
CA HIS A 217 7.34 19.13 161.89
C HIS A 217 8.31 18.43 162.88
N ASP A 218 9.47 17.97 162.42
CA ASP A 218 10.49 17.35 163.26
C ASP A 218 11.12 18.38 164.21
N GLU A 219 11.49 19.56 163.70
CA GLU A 219 11.96 20.74 164.47
C GLU A 219 10.91 21.17 165.51
N ARG A 220 9.62 21.22 165.14
CA ARG A 220 8.51 21.47 166.07
C ARG A 220 8.41 20.38 167.14
N GLN A 221 8.62 19.12 166.79
CA GLN A 221 8.56 18.00 167.73
C GLN A 221 9.73 18.03 168.72
N GLU A 222 10.92 18.42 168.26
CA GLU A 222 12.11 18.63 169.10
C GLU A 222 11.93 19.83 170.05
N LEU A 223 11.28 20.90 169.58
CA LEU A 223 10.92 22.07 170.40
C LEU A 223 9.84 21.73 171.46
N ILE A 224 8.91 20.83 171.12
CA ILE A 224 7.98 20.21 172.08
C ILE A 224 8.74 19.35 173.10
N GLN A 225 9.72 18.54 172.68
CA GLN A 225 10.53 17.70 173.57
C GLN A 225 11.40 18.51 174.56
N GLN A 226 11.85 19.71 174.15
CA GLN A 226 12.51 20.68 175.03
C GLN A 226 11.53 21.30 176.04
N TRP A 227 10.30 21.60 175.61
CA TRP A 227 9.22 22.02 176.51
C TRP A 227 8.85 20.91 177.52
N GLU A 228 8.72 19.67 177.07
CA GLU A 228 8.45 18.50 177.91
C GLU A 228 9.54 18.30 178.97
N ASN A 229 10.83 18.39 178.60
CA ASN A 229 11.94 18.35 179.57
C ASN A 229 11.87 19.48 180.60
N THR A 230 11.47 20.68 180.17
CA THR A 230 11.33 21.85 181.05
C THR A 230 10.16 21.66 182.04
N ILE A 231 9.06 21.04 181.57
CA ILE A 231 7.91 20.64 182.39
C ILE A 231 8.27 19.48 183.33
N GLU A 232 9.08 18.51 182.91
CA GLU A 232 9.48 17.36 183.74
C GLU A 232 10.33 17.81 184.95
N GLN A 233 11.14 18.86 184.81
CA GLN A 233 11.84 19.50 185.92
C GLN A 233 10.92 20.28 186.88
N MET A 234 9.74 20.70 186.41
CA MET A 234 8.68 21.28 187.25
C MET A 234 7.90 20.19 187.98
N GLN A 235 7.53 19.12 187.27
CA GLN A 235 6.80 17.96 187.81
C GLN A 235 7.59 17.22 188.91
N ARG A 236 8.93 17.25 188.91
CA ARG A 236 9.74 16.77 190.04
C ARG A 236 9.64 17.62 191.33
N ARG A 237 8.88 18.72 191.33
CA ARG A 237 8.43 19.43 192.54
C ARG A 237 6.94 19.26 192.78
N ASP A 238 6.13 19.22 191.73
CA ASP A 238 4.67 19.03 191.85
C ASP A 238 4.27 17.56 192.14
N GLN A 239 5.24 16.64 192.18
CA GLN A 239 5.06 15.26 192.68
C GLN A 239 5.29 15.13 194.20
N ASP A 240 5.65 16.20 194.91
CA ASP A 240 5.35 16.32 196.35
C ASP A 240 3.85 16.64 196.53
N ILE A 241 3.04 15.58 196.36
CA ILE A 241 1.64 15.41 196.80
C ILE A 241 0.54 15.94 195.84
N ASP A 242 -0.04 14.97 195.10
CA ASP A 242 -1.40 14.89 194.53
C ASP A 242 -1.84 15.98 193.50
N ASN A 243 -2.30 15.62 192.29
CA ASN A 243 -3.58 14.92 192.08
C ASN A 243 -3.78 14.35 190.65
N CYS A 244 -4.79 13.48 190.52
CA CYS A 244 -5.26 12.74 189.33
C CYS A 244 -5.39 13.52 187.99
N ALA A 245 -5.16 12.83 186.85
CA ALA A 245 -5.48 13.33 185.51
C ALA A 245 -6.02 12.23 184.56
N LEU A 246 -6.93 12.62 183.66
CA LEU A 246 -7.60 11.84 182.60
C LEU A 246 -8.31 12.86 181.65
N LEU A 247 -8.78 12.58 180.43
CA LEU A 247 -8.90 11.36 179.62
C LEU A 247 -8.94 11.73 178.12
N ASP A 248 -8.30 10.94 177.25
CA ASP A 248 -8.42 10.94 175.77
C ASP A 248 -7.99 12.25 175.03
N SER A 249 -7.63 12.25 173.73
CA SER A 249 -8.53 11.86 172.63
C SER A 249 -7.91 11.91 171.21
N LEU A 250 -8.70 11.39 170.26
CA LEU A 250 -8.67 11.60 168.79
C LEU A 250 -7.53 10.98 167.95
N LYS A 251 -7.86 9.84 167.32
CA LYS A 251 -7.04 9.09 166.36
C LYS A 251 -7.82 8.88 165.04
N ALA A 252 -7.81 9.86 164.13
CA ALA A 252 -8.86 10.00 163.10
C ALA A 252 -8.39 10.36 161.65
N THR A 253 -7.14 10.14 161.27
CA THR A 253 -6.55 10.70 160.02
C THR A 253 -5.81 9.70 159.11
N VAL A 254 -6.22 8.42 159.08
CA VAL A 254 -5.55 7.38 158.26
C VAL A 254 -6.30 7.01 156.97
N ASN A 255 -7.61 7.24 156.87
CA ASN A 255 -8.43 6.79 155.74
C ASN A 255 -8.47 7.78 154.57
N ARG A 256 -7.33 8.05 153.90
CA ARG A 256 -7.33 8.83 152.65
C ARG A 256 -6.28 8.46 151.59
N THR A 257 -5.19 7.79 151.94
CA THR A 257 -4.05 7.50 151.02
C THR A 257 -4.21 6.26 150.14
N SER A 258 -5.34 5.55 150.21
CA SER A 258 -5.58 4.33 149.41
C SER A 258 -6.16 4.61 148.00
N SER A 259 -6.60 5.84 147.71
CA SER A 259 -7.34 6.14 146.47
C SER A 259 -6.42 6.42 145.27
N ASP A 260 -5.27 7.04 145.49
CA ASP A 260 -4.48 7.65 144.41
C ASP A 260 -3.57 6.65 143.67
N LEU A 261 -3.26 5.51 144.32
CA LEU A 261 -2.42 4.46 143.77
C LEU A 261 -3.08 3.64 142.64
N GLU A 262 -4.42 3.59 142.58
CA GLU A 262 -5.13 2.93 141.49
C GLU A 262 -5.24 3.79 140.22
N ALA A 263 -5.31 5.12 140.37
CA ALA A 263 -5.42 6.05 139.26
C ALA A 263 -4.20 5.97 138.32
N LEU A 264 -2.99 5.97 138.89
CA LEU A 264 -1.73 5.92 138.14
C LEU A 264 -1.57 4.63 137.32
N ARG A 265 -2.10 3.49 137.80
CA ARG A 265 -2.03 2.20 137.08
C ARG A 265 -2.88 2.18 135.81
N LYS A 266 -4.01 2.90 135.75
CA LYS A 266 -4.84 2.98 134.54
C LYS A 266 -4.15 3.76 133.42
N ASN A 267 -3.46 4.86 133.73
CA ASN A 267 -2.79 5.68 132.70
C ASN A 267 -1.64 4.93 132.00
N ILE A 268 -0.85 4.14 132.73
CA ILE A 268 0.23 3.31 132.17
C ILE A 268 -0.32 2.25 131.18
N SER A 269 -1.56 1.79 131.38
CA SER A 269 -2.21 0.83 130.46
C SER A 269 -2.64 1.43 129.11
N LYS A 270 -3.00 2.73 129.08
CA LYS A 270 -3.29 3.45 127.82
C LYS A 270 -2.04 3.64 126.98
N ILE A 271 -0.99 4.22 127.57
CA ILE A 271 0.25 4.58 126.85
C ILE A 271 0.89 3.35 126.19
N LYS A 272 0.85 2.17 126.84
CA LYS A 272 1.32 0.91 126.22
C LYS A 272 0.51 0.46 125.00
N LYS A 273 -0.77 0.84 124.92
CA LYS A 273 -1.66 0.53 123.79
C LYS A 273 -1.43 1.51 122.63
N ASP A 274 -1.29 2.79 122.94
CA ASP A 274 -1.04 3.86 121.98
C ASP A 274 0.32 3.66 121.27
N ILE A 275 1.36 3.27 122.02
CA ILE A 275 2.67 2.88 121.46
C ILE A 275 2.54 1.68 120.51
N HIS A 276 1.68 0.70 120.83
CA HIS A 276 1.50 -0.48 119.99
C HIS A 276 0.81 -0.11 118.65
N GLU A 277 -0.24 0.71 118.68
CA GLU A 277 -0.91 1.20 117.47
C GLU A 277 0.04 2.01 116.57
N GLU A 278 0.90 2.87 117.13
CA GLU A 278 1.89 3.60 116.33
C GLU A 278 2.97 2.68 115.74
N THR A 279 3.41 1.63 116.47
CA THR A 279 4.32 0.64 115.86
C THR A 279 3.68 -0.12 114.69
N GLU A 280 2.38 -0.41 114.74
CA GLU A 280 1.65 -0.97 113.58
C GLU A 280 1.54 0.04 112.43
N ARG A 281 1.21 1.31 112.70
CA ARG A 281 1.12 2.36 111.67
C ARG A 281 2.46 2.52 110.95
N LEU A 282 3.56 2.55 111.69
CA LEU A 282 4.92 2.64 111.16
C LEU A 282 5.26 1.43 110.27
N GLN A 283 4.91 0.21 110.70
CA GLN A 283 5.12 -1.01 109.90
C GLN A 283 4.26 -1.01 108.61
N LYS A 284 3.01 -0.55 108.68
CA LYS A 284 2.11 -0.40 107.52
C LYS A 284 2.66 0.62 106.50
N ILE A 285 3.19 1.75 106.96
CA ILE A 285 3.87 2.76 106.12
C ILE A 285 5.15 2.20 105.47
N LYS A 286 5.92 1.40 106.21
CA LYS A 286 7.15 0.76 105.71
C LYS A 286 6.87 -0.21 104.56
N ASN A 287 5.82 -1.02 104.69
CA ASN A 287 5.35 -1.92 103.64
C ASN A 287 4.81 -1.15 102.42
N HIS A 288 4.07 -0.05 102.62
CA HIS A 288 3.59 0.80 101.54
C HIS A 288 4.74 1.40 100.72
N ASN A 289 5.79 1.89 101.38
CA ASN A 289 6.99 2.40 100.71
C ASN A 289 7.70 1.33 99.85
N GLN A 290 7.78 0.07 100.30
CA GLN A 290 8.33 -1.01 99.48
C GLN A 290 7.47 -1.31 98.24
N ILE A 291 6.15 -1.22 98.35
CA ILE A 291 5.22 -1.41 97.22
C ILE A 291 5.38 -0.26 96.20
N VAL A 292 5.45 0.99 96.66
CA VAL A 292 5.68 2.17 95.80
C VAL A 292 7.03 2.04 95.08
N LYS A 293 8.10 1.65 95.79
CA LYS A 293 9.43 1.48 95.18
C LYS A 293 9.47 0.37 94.12
N LYS A 294 8.73 -0.75 94.32
CA LYS A 294 8.55 -1.77 93.28
C LYS A 294 7.78 -1.26 92.05
N LYS A 295 6.75 -0.43 92.24
CA LYS A 295 6.02 0.21 91.13
C LYS A 295 6.90 1.19 90.35
N LEU A 296 7.76 1.95 91.02
CA LEU A 296 8.70 2.88 90.38
C LEU A 296 9.66 2.15 89.43
N ASN A 297 10.22 1.01 89.85
CA ASN A 297 11.04 0.15 89.00
C ASN A 297 10.26 -0.39 87.78
N GLN A 298 9.03 -0.86 87.98
CA GLN A 298 8.17 -1.35 86.89
C GLN A 298 7.72 -0.25 85.90
N ILE A 299 7.80 1.02 86.27
CA ILE A 299 7.52 2.16 85.38
C ILE A 299 8.79 2.54 84.60
N THR A 300 9.96 2.50 85.23
CA THR A 300 11.24 2.81 84.57
C THR A 300 11.67 1.73 83.57
N GLU A 301 11.46 0.44 83.86
CA GLU A 301 11.64 -0.64 82.88
C GLU A 301 10.72 -0.48 81.65
N LYS A 302 9.49 0.03 81.85
CA LYS A 302 8.55 0.29 80.75
C LYS A 302 8.93 1.50 79.90
N ALA A 303 9.62 2.50 80.46
CA ALA A 303 10.07 3.68 79.72
C ALA A 303 11.15 3.31 78.68
N MET A 304 12.17 2.53 79.08
CA MET A 304 13.22 2.04 78.16
C MET A 304 12.62 1.27 76.97
N SER A 305 11.59 0.45 77.24
CA SER A 305 10.89 -0.32 76.21
C SER A 305 10.04 0.52 75.23
N VAL A 306 9.97 1.85 75.38
CA VAL A 306 9.36 2.75 74.38
C VAL A 306 10.41 3.29 73.41
N GLU A 307 11.61 3.68 73.88
CA GLU A 307 12.71 4.12 73.01
C GLU A 307 13.21 2.99 72.10
N GLU A 308 13.29 1.76 72.61
CA GLU A 308 13.57 0.55 71.83
C GLU A 308 12.49 0.23 70.77
N LYS A 309 11.27 0.77 70.90
CA LYS A 309 10.22 0.62 69.88
C LYS A 309 10.22 1.75 68.86
N ALA A 310 10.50 2.97 69.29
CA ALA A 310 10.64 4.12 68.39
C ALA A 310 11.79 3.93 67.39
N THR A 311 12.95 3.48 67.86
CA THR A 311 14.13 3.18 67.02
C THR A 311 13.87 2.07 65.99
N ASN A 312 13.23 0.97 66.39
CA ASN A 312 12.81 -0.08 65.45
C ASN A 312 11.80 0.41 64.40
N LEU A 313 10.89 1.33 64.76
CA LEU A 313 9.95 1.93 63.81
C LEU A 313 10.66 2.84 62.81
N GLU A 314 11.58 3.70 63.27
CA GLU A 314 12.39 4.55 62.38
C GLU A 314 13.23 3.71 61.40
N ASP A 315 13.81 2.59 61.84
CA ASP A 315 14.64 1.76 60.97
C ASP A 315 13.83 0.97 59.94
N MET A 316 12.63 0.48 60.28
CA MET A 316 11.70 -0.06 59.26
C MET A 316 11.27 1.02 58.26
N LEU A 317 10.98 2.24 58.72
CA LEU A 317 10.60 3.35 57.84
C LEU A 317 11.73 3.69 56.86
N LYS A 318 13.00 3.63 57.31
CA LYS A 318 14.20 3.76 56.46
C LYS A 318 14.40 2.57 55.49
N GLU A 319 13.81 1.41 55.72
CA GLU A 319 13.85 0.28 54.78
C GLU A 319 12.76 0.39 53.71
N GLU A 320 11.52 0.71 54.09
CA GLU A 320 10.44 1.04 53.13
C GLU A 320 10.84 2.23 52.22
N GLU A 321 11.46 3.27 52.80
CA GLU A 321 12.03 4.39 52.05
C GLU A 321 13.11 3.99 51.04
N LYS A 322 13.83 2.87 51.23
CA LYS A 322 14.79 2.35 50.24
C LYS A 322 14.05 1.55 49.16
N GLY A 323 13.07 0.72 49.55
CA GLY A 323 12.24 -0.05 48.64
C GLY A 323 11.59 0.83 47.56
N VAL A 324 10.93 1.92 47.98
CA VAL A 324 10.32 2.91 47.06
C VAL A 324 11.36 3.48 46.07
N LYS A 325 12.56 3.84 46.56
CA LYS A 325 13.64 4.41 45.72
C LYS A 325 14.23 3.39 44.74
N GLU A 326 14.36 2.12 45.14
CA GLU A 326 14.81 1.04 44.25
C GLU A 326 13.77 0.74 43.15
N VAL A 327 12.47 0.72 43.49
CA VAL A 327 11.37 0.57 42.53
C VAL A 327 11.32 1.76 41.56
N GLU A 328 11.56 2.99 42.02
CA GLU A 328 11.62 4.17 41.15
C GLU A 328 12.80 4.10 40.16
N VAL A 329 13.97 3.64 40.60
CA VAL A 329 15.13 3.40 39.71
C VAL A 329 14.82 2.31 38.67
N GLN A 330 14.23 1.18 39.08
CA GLN A 330 13.76 0.14 38.16
C GLN A 330 12.76 0.70 37.13
N LEU A 331 11.78 1.48 37.59
CA LEU A 331 10.77 2.11 36.75
C LEU A 331 11.39 3.03 35.69
N ASN A 332 12.40 3.82 36.06
CA ASN A 332 13.11 4.71 35.14
C ASN A 332 13.95 3.94 34.11
N ILE A 333 14.64 2.86 34.51
CA ILE A 333 15.34 1.97 33.58
C ILE A 333 14.36 1.35 32.56
N VAL A 334 13.16 0.94 32.99
CA VAL A 334 12.15 0.38 32.08
C VAL A 334 11.55 1.45 31.16
N LYS A 335 11.34 2.71 31.63
CA LYS A 335 10.95 3.85 30.77
C LYS A 335 11.96 4.07 29.64
N ASP A 336 13.25 4.07 29.95
CA ASP A 336 14.33 4.26 28.97
C ASP A 336 14.39 3.13 27.92
N VAL A 337 14.21 1.88 28.35
CA VAL A 337 14.14 0.72 27.46
C VAL A 337 12.89 0.79 26.57
N LEU A 338 11.75 1.20 27.13
CA LEU A 338 10.50 1.40 26.38
C LEU A 338 10.68 2.48 25.31
N PHE A 339 11.25 3.64 25.66
CA PHE A 339 11.50 4.74 24.73
C PHE A 339 12.40 4.31 23.56
N LYS A 340 13.52 3.64 23.85
CA LYS A 340 14.43 3.09 22.83
C LYS A 340 13.72 2.08 21.92
N LYS A 341 12.85 1.22 22.46
CA LYS A 341 12.08 0.23 21.68
C LYS A 341 10.99 0.88 20.82
N VAL A 342 10.33 1.94 21.29
CA VAL A 342 9.41 2.76 20.49
C VAL A 342 10.15 3.48 19.36
N GLN A 343 11.35 4.01 19.61
CA GLN A 343 12.18 4.61 18.58
C GLN A 343 12.64 3.58 17.53
N GLU A 344 13.07 2.38 17.96
CA GLU A 344 13.37 1.26 17.05
C GLU A 344 12.17 0.90 16.17
N LEU A 345 10.97 0.75 16.76
CA LEU A 345 9.72 0.50 16.02
C LEU A 345 9.42 1.61 14.99
N GLN A 346 9.62 2.88 15.37
CA GLN A 346 9.42 4.00 14.46
C GLN A 346 10.40 3.94 13.27
N THR A 347 11.65 3.52 13.48
CA THR A 347 12.60 3.35 12.36
C THR A 347 12.25 2.17 11.44
N GLU A 348 11.76 1.04 11.97
CA GLU A 348 11.33 -0.08 11.12
C GLU A 348 10.04 0.25 10.34
N THR A 349 9.06 0.94 10.95
CA THR A 349 7.84 1.39 10.23
C THR A 349 8.10 2.49 9.20
N MET A 350 9.22 3.23 9.29
CA MET A 350 9.69 4.11 8.21
C MET A 350 10.29 3.31 7.04
N LYS A 351 11.09 2.27 7.32
CA LYS A 351 11.63 1.36 6.28
C LYS A 351 10.51 0.60 5.57
N GLU A 352 9.55 0.08 6.33
CA GLU A 352 8.34 -0.58 5.82
C GLU A 352 7.65 0.28 4.75
N LYS A 353 7.39 1.57 5.04
CA LYS A 353 6.77 2.51 4.10
C LYS A 353 7.62 2.79 2.87
N ALA A 354 8.95 2.85 3.02
CA ALA A 354 9.86 3.02 1.89
C ALA A 354 9.80 1.81 0.94
N VAL A 355 9.91 0.60 1.47
CA VAL A 355 9.84 -0.65 0.68
C VAL A 355 8.45 -0.85 0.05
N ILE A 356 7.36 -0.51 0.76
CA ILE A 356 6.00 -0.47 0.16
C ILE A 356 5.95 0.47 -1.04
N SER A 357 6.50 1.68 -0.92
CA SER A 357 6.52 2.67 -2.01
C SER A 357 7.33 2.19 -3.22
N GLU A 358 8.45 1.50 -2.97
CA GLU A 358 9.29 0.90 -4.02
C GLU A 358 8.61 -0.31 -4.70
N ILE A 359 7.87 -1.11 -3.93
CA ILE A 359 7.00 -2.18 -4.45
C ILE A 359 5.87 -1.62 -5.30
N GLU A 360 5.25 -0.50 -4.92
CA GLU A 360 4.19 0.13 -5.73
C GLU A 360 4.75 0.74 -7.02
N GLY A 361 5.95 1.34 -6.98
CA GLY A 361 6.68 1.80 -8.16
C GLY A 361 7.03 0.65 -9.12
N THR A 362 7.65 -0.41 -8.61
CA THR A 362 8.04 -1.58 -9.43
C THR A 362 6.84 -2.37 -9.94
N ARG A 363 5.75 -2.53 -9.17
CA ARG A 363 4.48 -3.10 -9.64
C ARG A 363 3.83 -2.24 -10.73
N SER A 364 3.96 -0.92 -10.65
CA SER A 364 3.50 -0.02 -11.72
C SER A 364 4.32 -0.22 -13.00
N SER A 365 5.66 -0.28 -12.90
CA SER A 365 6.55 -0.62 -14.03
C SER A 365 6.23 -2.00 -14.64
N LEU A 366 5.95 -3.01 -13.80
CA LEU A 366 5.50 -4.34 -14.23
C LEU A 366 4.19 -4.25 -15.02
N LYS A 367 3.21 -3.48 -14.54
CA LYS A 367 1.93 -3.26 -15.24
C LYS A 367 2.13 -2.58 -16.60
N HIS A 368 3.03 -1.61 -16.71
CA HIS A 368 3.39 -0.98 -17.98
C HIS A 368 4.08 -1.96 -18.94
N LEU A 369 5.04 -2.75 -18.48
CA LEU A 369 5.71 -3.81 -19.26
C LEU A 369 4.72 -4.86 -19.76
N ASN A 370 3.82 -5.34 -18.89
CA ASN A 370 2.81 -6.33 -19.24
C ASN A 370 1.80 -5.79 -20.28
N ASN A 371 1.42 -4.51 -20.15
CA ASN A 371 0.59 -3.84 -21.16
C ASN A 371 1.32 -3.63 -22.50
N ARG A 372 2.64 -3.44 -22.52
CA ARG A 372 3.43 -3.43 -23.77
C ARG A 372 3.55 -4.84 -24.37
N LEU A 373 3.69 -5.87 -23.54
CA LEU A 373 3.69 -7.26 -23.98
C LEU A 373 2.38 -7.61 -24.70
N TYR A 374 1.22 -7.33 -24.09
CA TYR A 374 -0.09 -7.58 -24.72
C TYR A 374 -0.28 -6.82 -26.04
N LYS A 375 0.32 -5.63 -26.20
CA LYS A 375 0.31 -4.92 -27.49
C LYS A 375 1.16 -5.64 -28.54
N LEU A 376 2.38 -6.05 -28.20
CA LEU A 376 3.25 -6.83 -29.09
C LEU A 376 2.65 -8.21 -29.43
N ASP A 377 1.95 -8.85 -28.49
CA ASP A 377 1.23 -10.11 -28.74
C ASP A 377 0.04 -9.93 -29.72
N PHE A 378 -0.66 -8.79 -29.65
CA PHE A 378 -1.72 -8.45 -30.61
C PHE A 378 -1.17 -8.00 -31.97
N GLU A 379 -0.08 -7.23 -31.96
CA GLU A 379 0.65 -6.78 -33.16
C GLU A 379 1.18 -8.00 -33.94
N THR A 380 1.86 -8.95 -33.27
CA THR A 380 2.36 -10.20 -33.88
C THR A 380 1.24 -11.13 -34.39
N LEU A 381 0.12 -11.29 -33.67
CA LEU A 381 -1.03 -12.06 -34.19
C LEU A 381 -1.59 -11.45 -35.48
N LYS A 382 -1.75 -10.12 -35.53
CA LYS A 382 -2.18 -9.41 -36.74
C LYS A 382 -1.15 -9.49 -37.87
N GLN A 383 0.15 -9.57 -37.56
CA GLN A 383 1.21 -9.84 -38.55
C GLN A 383 1.01 -11.23 -39.19
N GLN A 384 0.73 -12.26 -38.37
CA GLN A 384 0.50 -13.63 -38.85
C GLN A 384 -0.77 -13.73 -39.71
N GLU A 385 -1.87 -13.07 -39.36
CA GLU A 385 -3.08 -13.01 -40.20
C GLU A 385 -2.78 -12.42 -41.60
N ILE A 386 -1.96 -11.37 -41.67
CA ILE A 386 -1.54 -10.75 -42.93
C ILE A 386 -0.64 -11.68 -43.75
N MET A 387 0.31 -12.39 -43.10
CA MET A 387 1.14 -13.42 -43.75
C MET A 387 0.27 -14.49 -44.41
N TYR A 388 -0.67 -15.10 -43.68
CA TYR A 388 -1.57 -16.12 -44.24
C TYR A 388 -2.42 -15.62 -45.41
N CYS A 389 -2.85 -14.35 -45.38
CA CYS A 389 -3.57 -13.74 -46.51
C CYS A 389 -2.66 -13.55 -47.73
N GLN A 390 -1.40 -13.14 -47.53
CA GLN A 390 -0.41 -12.99 -48.60
C GLN A 390 0.01 -14.35 -49.16
N ASP A 391 0.29 -15.36 -48.34
CA ASP A 391 0.60 -16.74 -48.77
C ASP A 391 -0.53 -17.34 -49.63
N PHE A 392 -1.79 -17.13 -49.26
CA PHE A 392 -2.93 -17.57 -50.05
C PHE A 392 -3.00 -16.86 -51.42
N TYR A 393 -2.69 -15.56 -51.46
CA TYR A 393 -2.65 -14.80 -52.71
C TYR A 393 -1.46 -15.20 -53.59
N ILE A 394 -0.27 -15.40 -53.00
CA ILE A 394 0.93 -15.94 -53.68
C ILE A 394 0.58 -17.28 -54.32
N GLN A 395 0.00 -18.24 -53.57
CA GLN A 395 -0.44 -19.52 -54.13
C GLN A 395 -1.46 -19.39 -55.27
N GLN A 396 -2.32 -18.37 -55.24
CA GLN A 396 -3.26 -18.11 -56.33
C GLN A 396 -2.54 -17.59 -57.59
N VAL A 397 -1.58 -16.67 -57.41
CA VAL A 397 -0.74 -16.13 -58.50
C VAL A 397 0.19 -17.20 -59.05
N GLU A 398 0.81 -18.04 -58.22
CA GLU A 398 1.62 -19.20 -58.63
C GLU A 398 0.80 -20.18 -59.46
N ARG A 399 -0.40 -20.56 -59.01
CA ARG A 399 -1.31 -21.42 -59.80
C ARG A 399 -1.72 -20.78 -61.13
N ARG A 400 -1.81 -19.45 -61.20
CA ARG A 400 -2.05 -18.71 -62.46
C ARG A 400 -0.80 -18.74 -63.36
N MET A 401 0.38 -18.52 -62.79
CA MET A 401 1.69 -18.57 -63.46
C MET A 401 1.99 -19.96 -64.03
N SER A 402 1.80 -21.04 -63.27
CA SER A 402 2.02 -22.42 -63.74
C SER A 402 1.11 -22.77 -64.91
N ARG A 403 -0.17 -22.37 -64.87
CA ARG A 403 -1.10 -22.53 -66.00
C ARG A 403 -0.68 -21.74 -67.24
N LEU A 404 -0.09 -20.55 -67.05
CA LEU A 404 0.42 -19.71 -68.15
C LEU A 404 1.76 -20.20 -68.72
N LYS A 405 2.54 -21.00 -67.97
CA LYS A 405 3.81 -21.59 -68.42
C LYS A 405 3.64 -22.80 -69.36
N GLY A 406 2.45 -23.38 -69.47
CA GLY A 406 2.17 -24.49 -70.40
C GLY A 406 2.61 -25.88 -69.93
N GLU A 407 2.95 -26.05 -68.65
CA GLU A 407 3.31 -27.34 -68.05
C GLU A 407 2.07 -28.26 -67.96
N ILE A 408 1.80 -29.05 -69.01
CA ILE A 408 0.81 -30.12 -69.05
C ILE A 408 1.50 -31.44 -69.47
N ASN A 409 2.23 -32.05 -68.54
CA ASN A 409 2.75 -33.40 -68.72
C ASN A 409 1.62 -34.44 -68.61
N SER A 410 1.45 -35.27 -69.64
CA SER A 410 0.45 -36.35 -69.65
C SER A 410 0.75 -37.48 -68.66
N GLU A 411 2.04 -37.73 -68.37
CA GLU A 411 2.46 -38.75 -67.41
C GLU A 411 2.36 -38.26 -65.96
N GLU A 412 2.76 -37.01 -65.69
CA GLU A 412 2.46 -36.37 -64.40
C GLU A 412 0.96 -36.25 -64.19
N LYS A 413 0.15 -36.00 -65.23
CA LYS A 413 -1.31 -36.05 -65.11
C LYS A 413 -1.79 -37.42 -64.61
N GLN A 414 -1.24 -38.54 -65.09
CA GLN A 414 -1.65 -39.88 -64.61
C GLN A 414 -1.15 -40.18 -63.19
N ALA A 415 0.09 -39.80 -62.87
CA ALA A 415 0.63 -39.93 -61.51
C ALA A 415 -0.14 -39.04 -60.51
N LEU A 416 -0.52 -37.83 -60.92
CA LEU A 416 -1.39 -36.94 -60.18
C LEU A 416 -2.84 -37.44 -60.15
N GLU A 417 -3.38 -38.09 -61.18
CA GLU A 417 -4.73 -38.67 -61.14
C GLU A 417 -4.80 -39.85 -60.15
N ALA A 418 -3.78 -40.73 -60.13
CA ALA A 418 -3.64 -41.75 -59.09
C ALA A 418 -3.51 -41.12 -57.69
N LYS A 419 -2.62 -40.13 -57.54
CA LYS A 419 -2.44 -39.43 -56.26
C LYS A 419 -3.65 -38.56 -55.87
N ILE A 420 -4.47 -38.13 -56.83
CA ILE A 420 -5.77 -37.47 -56.62
C ILE A 420 -6.83 -38.48 -56.21
N ILE A 421 -6.79 -39.73 -56.68
CA ILE A 421 -7.68 -40.79 -56.18
C ILE A 421 -7.37 -41.09 -54.72
N ASP A 422 -6.10 -41.26 -54.36
CA ASP A 422 -5.72 -41.52 -52.96
C ASP A 422 -5.85 -40.27 -52.06
N LEU A 423 -5.55 -39.07 -52.56
CA LEU A 423 -5.88 -37.82 -51.86
C LEU A 423 -7.40 -37.59 -51.79
N ARG A 424 -8.22 -38.08 -52.72
CA ARG A 424 -9.69 -38.07 -52.61
C ARG A 424 -10.18 -39.05 -51.56
N LYS A 425 -9.61 -40.25 -51.45
CA LYS A 425 -9.90 -41.16 -50.33
C LYS A 425 -9.52 -40.52 -49.00
N LEU A 426 -8.30 -40.00 -48.88
CA LEU A 426 -7.86 -39.29 -47.67
C LEU A 426 -8.71 -38.04 -47.39
N VAL A 427 -9.16 -37.29 -48.40
CA VAL A 427 -10.08 -36.17 -48.22
C VAL A 427 -11.49 -36.64 -47.83
N GLU A 428 -11.98 -37.76 -48.32
CA GLU A 428 -13.30 -38.30 -47.93
C GLU A 428 -13.27 -38.94 -46.54
N GLU A 429 -12.18 -39.63 -46.19
CA GLU A 429 -11.87 -40.03 -44.82
C GLU A 429 -11.79 -38.81 -43.90
N LYS A 430 -11.05 -37.76 -44.29
CA LYS A 430 -10.94 -36.53 -43.50
C LYS A 430 -12.26 -35.78 -43.41
N LYS A 431 -13.08 -35.73 -44.47
CA LYS A 431 -14.48 -35.24 -44.42
C LYS A 431 -15.34 -36.09 -43.51
N SER A 432 -15.17 -37.41 -43.46
CA SER A 432 -15.92 -38.27 -42.53
C SER A 432 -15.51 -37.99 -41.08
N THR A 433 -14.22 -37.77 -40.81
CA THR A 433 -13.75 -37.33 -39.49
C THR A 433 -14.15 -35.90 -39.17
N LEU A 434 -14.22 -35.01 -40.16
CA LEU A 434 -14.67 -33.62 -40.01
C LEU A 434 -16.18 -33.56 -39.81
N GLY A 435 -16.97 -34.40 -40.46
CA GLY A 435 -18.40 -34.56 -40.22
C GLY A 435 -18.67 -35.16 -38.84
N LEU A 436 -17.86 -36.14 -38.41
CA LEU A 436 -17.90 -36.65 -37.04
C LEU A 436 -17.56 -35.55 -36.03
N LEU A 437 -16.46 -34.82 -36.24
CA LEU A 437 -16.06 -33.68 -35.42
C LEU A 437 -17.09 -32.55 -35.45
N GLU A 438 -17.75 -32.28 -36.58
CA GLU A 438 -18.86 -31.33 -36.67
C GLU A 438 -20.07 -31.80 -35.87
N THR A 439 -20.45 -33.09 -35.93
CA THR A 439 -21.55 -33.59 -35.08
C THR A 439 -21.17 -33.59 -33.61
N GLN A 440 -19.90 -33.79 -33.27
CA GLN A 440 -19.38 -33.62 -31.90
C GLN A 440 -19.36 -32.15 -31.47
N MET A 441 -18.95 -31.22 -32.33
CA MET A 441 -19.00 -29.78 -32.07
C MET A 441 -20.43 -29.26 -31.98
N LYS A 442 -21.36 -29.78 -32.80
CA LYS A 442 -22.80 -29.48 -32.73
C LYS A 442 -23.43 -30.03 -31.45
N LYS A 443 -23.03 -31.23 -30.99
CA LYS A 443 -23.36 -31.76 -29.66
C LYS A 443 -22.81 -30.85 -28.56
N LEU A 444 -21.49 -30.63 -28.51
CA LEU A 444 -20.83 -29.77 -27.53
C LEU A 444 -21.39 -28.33 -27.53
N HIS A 445 -21.81 -27.79 -28.67
CA HIS A 445 -22.46 -26.47 -28.76
C HIS A 445 -23.87 -26.49 -28.15
N ASN A 446 -24.65 -27.55 -28.38
CA ASN A 446 -25.94 -27.76 -27.71
C ASN A 446 -25.75 -28.00 -26.20
N ASP A 447 -24.75 -28.78 -25.80
CA ASP A 447 -24.41 -29.05 -24.40
C ASP A 447 -23.96 -27.76 -23.71
N LEU A 448 -23.11 -26.94 -24.34
CA LEU A 448 -22.74 -25.60 -23.89
C LEU A 448 -23.95 -24.66 -23.83
N TYR A 449 -24.90 -24.74 -24.77
CA TYR A 449 -26.15 -23.98 -24.70
C TYR A 449 -27.00 -24.41 -23.49
N PHE A 450 -27.17 -25.70 -23.24
CA PHE A 450 -27.90 -26.22 -22.07
C PHE A 450 -27.19 -25.89 -20.75
N ILE A 451 -25.87 -26.02 -20.68
CA ILE A 451 -25.05 -25.61 -19.53
C ILE A 451 -25.16 -24.09 -19.31
N LYS A 452 -25.07 -23.27 -20.36
CA LYS A 452 -25.24 -21.80 -20.25
C LYS A 452 -26.65 -21.42 -19.81
N LYS A 453 -27.67 -22.14 -20.29
CA LYS A 453 -29.08 -21.95 -19.88
C LYS A 453 -29.33 -22.37 -18.44
N SER A 454 -28.72 -23.48 -17.99
CA SER A 454 -28.75 -23.88 -16.58
C SER A 454 -27.97 -22.91 -15.70
N ASN A 455 -26.81 -22.43 -16.15
CA ASN A 455 -26.03 -21.45 -15.40
C ASN A 455 -26.76 -20.09 -15.30
N SER A 456 -27.52 -19.69 -16.34
CA SER A 456 -28.42 -18.54 -16.24
C SER A 456 -29.43 -18.74 -15.11
N LYS A 457 -30.16 -19.87 -15.11
CA LYS A 457 -31.10 -20.20 -14.01
C LYS A 457 -30.41 -20.18 -12.64
N ASN A 458 -29.23 -20.78 -12.52
CA ASN A 458 -28.47 -20.77 -11.27
C ASN A 458 -28.04 -19.35 -10.85
N CYS A 459 -27.79 -18.45 -11.81
CA CYS A 459 -27.55 -17.02 -11.55
C CYS A 459 -28.84 -16.30 -11.12
N ASP A 460 -29.98 -16.59 -11.74
CA ASP A 460 -31.29 -16.02 -11.41
C ASP A 460 -31.73 -16.47 -10.00
N GLU A 461 -31.57 -17.77 -9.71
CA GLU A 461 -31.77 -18.38 -8.38
C GLU A 461 -30.82 -17.77 -7.34
N LYS A 462 -29.52 -17.66 -7.64
CA LYS A 462 -28.54 -16.97 -6.78
C LYS A 462 -28.95 -15.52 -6.52
N GLN A 463 -29.44 -14.79 -7.53
CA GLN A 463 -29.88 -13.41 -7.37
C GLN A 463 -31.12 -13.33 -6.46
N SER A 464 -32.08 -14.25 -6.61
CA SER A 464 -33.26 -14.33 -5.73
C SER A 464 -32.89 -14.68 -4.28
N LEU A 465 -31.91 -15.56 -4.08
CA LEU A 465 -31.37 -15.90 -2.76
C LEU A 465 -30.59 -14.72 -2.17
N MET A 466 -29.85 -13.96 -2.98
CA MET A 466 -29.16 -12.73 -2.54
C MET A 466 -30.18 -11.70 -2.04
N THR A 467 -31.22 -11.39 -2.83
CA THR A 467 -32.29 -10.50 -2.38
C THR A 467 -33.00 -11.01 -1.14
N LYS A 468 -33.09 -12.34 -0.94
CA LYS A 468 -33.68 -12.91 0.27
C LYS A 468 -32.76 -12.81 1.50
N VAL A 469 -31.44 -12.86 1.31
CA VAL A 469 -30.45 -12.54 2.34
C VAL A 469 -30.54 -11.07 2.72
N ASP A 470 -30.67 -10.16 1.75
CA ASP A 470 -30.82 -8.73 2.00
C ASP A 470 -32.12 -8.39 2.76
N GLU A 471 -33.25 -9.02 2.40
CA GLU A 471 -34.49 -8.95 3.18
C GLU A 471 -34.32 -9.42 4.63
N LEU A 472 -33.62 -10.54 4.85
CA LEU A 472 -33.37 -11.09 6.18
C LEU A 472 -32.43 -10.20 7.00
N ASN A 473 -31.41 -9.60 6.38
CA ASN A 473 -30.53 -8.62 7.02
C ASN A 473 -31.31 -7.38 7.47
N LEU A 474 -32.20 -6.84 6.62
CA LEU A 474 -33.07 -5.72 6.98
C LEU A 474 -34.05 -6.08 8.10
N PHE A 475 -34.55 -7.32 8.15
CA PHE A 475 -35.35 -7.82 9.26
C PHE A 475 -34.54 -7.94 10.56
N ILE A 476 -33.31 -8.46 10.50
CA ILE A 476 -32.39 -8.56 11.63
C ILE A 476 -32.09 -7.15 12.18
N GLU A 477 -31.63 -6.22 11.34
CA GLU A 477 -31.39 -4.82 11.71
C GLU A 477 -32.61 -4.17 12.40
N ARG A 478 -33.82 -4.44 11.88
CA ARG A 478 -35.05 -3.95 12.49
C ARG A 478 -35.28 -4.56 13.87
N SER A 479 -35.13 -5.88 13.99
CA SER A 479 -35.31 -6.59 15.28
C SER A 479 -34.29 -6.15 16.33
N GLU A 480 -33.05 -5.83 15.93
CA GLU A 480 -32.02 -5.27 16.81
C GLU A 480 -32.38 -3.85 17.26
N LYS A 481 -32.87 -2.99 16.35
CA LYS A 481 -33.35 -1.64 16.68
C LYS A 481 -34.58 -1.68 17.61
N GLU A 482 -35.44 -2.68 17.48
CA GLU A 482 -36.57 -2.93 18.40
C GLU A 482 -36.08 -3.48 19.75
N LEU A 483 -35.09 -4.39 19.77
CA LEU A 483 -34.44 -4.89 20.99
C LEU A 483 -33.69 -3.80 21.77
N ILE A 484 -33.02 -2.87 21.09
CA ILE A 484 -32.36 -1.72 21.72
C ILE A 484 -33.39 -0.81 22.40
N LYS A 485 -34.52 -0.53 21.75
CA LYS A 485 -35.64 0.21 22.36
C LYS A 485 -36.21 -0.51 23.58
N ALA A 486 -36.40 -1.83 23.50
CA ALA A 486 -36.87 -2.65 24.64
C ALA A 486 -35.88 -2.65 25.82
N LYS A 487 -34.56 -2.63 25.55
CA LYS A 487 -33.52 -2.48 26.58
C LYS A 487 -33.57 -1.10 27.24
N ALA A 488 -33.74 -0.02 26.48
CA ALA A 488 -33.89 1.33 27.01
C ALA A 488 -35.14 1.44 27.90
N LEU A 489 -36.32 1.04 27.39
CA LEU A 489 -37.57 1.03 28.17
C LEU A 489 -37.47 0.19 29.45
N LYS A 490 -36.73 -0.92 29.44
CA LYS A 490 -36.44 -1.68 30.67
C LYS A 490 -35.57 -0.88 31.65
N GLN A 491 -34.57 -0.14 31.18
CA GLN A 491 -33.74 0.71 32.04
C GLN A 491 -34.56 1.86 32.64
N ASP A 492 -35.41 2.50 31.85
CA ASP A 492 -36.34 3.54 32.31
C ASP A 492 -37.29 3.00 33.39
N LEU A 493 -37.95 1.87 33.14
CA LEU A 493 -38.82 1.18 34.11
C LEU A 493 -38.06 0.73 35.38
N MET A 494 -36.77 0.40 35.28
CA MET A 494 -35.93 0.10 36.44
C MET A 494 -35.58 1.37 37.24
N ILE A 495 -35.50 2.54 36.60
CA ILE A 495 -35.33 3.82 37.30
C ILE A 495 -36.64 4.19 38.00
N GLU A 496 -37.79 4.04 37.33
CA GLU A 496 -39.12 4.25 37.92
C GLU A 496 -39.39 3.32 39.12
N ASP A 497 -39.11 2.02 39.01
CA ASP A 497 -39.22 1.06 40.12
C ASP A 497 -38.33 1.43 41.32
N ASN A 498 -37.11 1.91 41.08
CA ASN A 498 -36.24 2.40 42.14
C ASN A 498 -36.73 3.73 42.76
N LEU A 499 -37.29 4.64 41.96
CA LEU A 499 -37.91 5.87 42.44
C LEU A 499 -39.14 5.56 43.30
N LEU A 500 -40.04 4.69 42.82
CA LEU A 500 -41.20 4.21 43.58
C LEU A 500 -40.79 3.49 44.87
N LYS A 501 -39.68 2.73 44.87
CA LYS A 501 -39.11 2.15 46.10
C LYS A 501 -38.61 3.19 47.09
N LEU A 502 -38.07 4.32 46.62
CA LEU A 502 -37.69 5.46 47.47
C LEU A 502 -38.93 6.19 48.00
N GLU A 503 -39.96 6.38 47.19
CA GLU A 503 -41.25 6.93 47.64
C GLU A 503 -41.96 6.03 48.65
N VAL A 504 -41.94 4.70 48.45
CA VAL A 504 -42.47 3.70 49.39
C VAL A 504 -41.66 3.67 50.69
N LYS A 505 -40.34 3.87 50.65
CA LYS A 505 -39.53 4.07 51.87
C LYS A 505 -39.92 5.36 52.59
N ARG A 506 -39.93 6.49 51.88
CA ARG A 506 -40.26 7.81 52.44
C ARG A 506 -41.67 7.87 53.02
N THR A 507 -42.66 7.28 52.35
CA THR A 507 -44.04 7.21 52.85
C THR A 507 -44.18 6.24 54.02
N ARG A 508 -43.41 5.15 54.05
CA ARG A 508 -43.32 4.25 55.23
C ARG A 508 -42.64 4.92 56.42
N GLU A 509 -41.57 5.68 56.21
CA GLU A 509 -40.89 6.48 57.24
C GLU A 509 -41.81 7.58 57.79
N MET A 510 -42.52 8.29 56.91
CA MET A 510 -43.59 9.23 57.30
C MET A 510 -44.71 8.53 58.07
N LEU A 511 -45.13 7.33 57.67
CA LEU A 511 -46.15 6.55 58.37
C LEU A 511 -45.66 6.06 59.74
N HIS A 512 -44.40 5.64 59.89
CA HIS A 512 -43.82 5.29 61.18
C HIS A 512 -43.71 6.53 62.08
N SER A 513 -43.24 7.66 61.55
CA SER A 513 -43.23 8.94 62.29
C SER A 513 -44.64 9.36 62.72
N LYS A 514 -45.67 9.20 61.87
CA LYS A 514 -47.07 9.46 62.27
C LYS A 514 -47.64 8.41 63.22
N ALA A 515 -47.22 7.16 63.14
CA ALA A 515 -47.59 6.13 64.12
C ALA A 515 -46.94 6.40 65.50
N GLU A 516 -45.69 6.89 65.53
CA GLU A 516 -45.00 7.33 66.75
C GLU A 516 -45.63 8.61 67.31
N GLU A 517 -45.96 9.60 66.48
CA GLU A 517 -46.75 10.77 66.89
C GLU A 517 -48.10 10.34 67.48
N VAL A 518 -48.89 9.52 66.78
CA VAL A 518 -50.19 9.02 67.27
C VAL A 518 -50.02 8.20 68.54
N LEU A 519 -49.00 7.35 68.65
CA LEU A 519 -48.75 6.57 69.86
C LEU A 519 -48.25 7.45 71.03
N SER A 520 -47.55 8.55 70.76
CA SER A 520 -47.19 9.57 71.76
C SER A 520 -48.41 10.39 72.19
N LEU A 521 -49.31 10.70 71.26
CA LEU A 521 -50.57 11.40 71.51
C LEU A 521 -51.58 10.48 72.22
N GLU A 522 -51.61 9.18 71.93
CA GLU A 522 -52.42 8.18 72.63
C GLU A 522 -51.88 7.95 74.04
N LYS A 523 -50.54 7.85 74.22
CA LYS A 523 -49.92 7.85 75.56
C LYS A 523 -50.23 9.13 76.32
N ARG A 524 -50.12 10.30 75.68
CA ARG A 524 -50.45 11.60 76.30
C ARG A 524 -51.95 11.75 76.57
N LYS A 525 -52.81 11.21 75.72
CA LYS A 525 -54.27 11.14 75.92
C LYS A 525 -54.62 10.18 77.04
N GLN A 526 -53.95 9.03 77.17
CA GLN A 526 -54.12 8.14 78.31
C GLN A 526 -53.61 8.79 79.59
N GLN A 527 -52.44 9.42 79.59
CA GLN A 527 -51.95 10.21 80.74
C GLN A 527 -52.88 11.37 81.10
N LEU A 528 -53.42 12.09 80.11
CA LEU A 528 -54.41 13.15 80.33
C LEU A 528 -55.78 12.58 80.71
N GLN A 529 -56.16 11.39 80.27
CA GLN A 529 -57.40 10.73 80.68
C GLN A 529 -57.26 10.23 82.10
N THR A 530 -56.18 9.55 82.47
CA THR A 530 -55.87 9.19 83.87
C THR A 530 -55.78 10.44 84.74
N ALA A 531 -55.07 11.49 84.32
CA ALA A 531 -55.02 12.75 85.05
C ALA A 531 -56.38 13.50 85.05
N MET A 532 -57.27 13.26 84.09
CA MET A 532 -58.65 13.77 84.09
C MET A 532 -59.62 12.84 84.83
N ASP A 533 -59.31 11.58 85.05
CA ASP A 533 -60.09 10.63 85.85
C ASP A 533 -59.69 10.81 87.32
N GLU A 534 -58.40 10.99 87.61
CA GLU A 534 -57.87 11.54 88.86
C GLU A 534 -58.44 12.93 89.09
N ARG A 535 -58.32 13.88 88.15
CA ARG A 535 -58.84 15.24 88.37
C ARG A 535 -60.36 15.33 88.31
N THR A 536 -61.08 14.40 87.67
CA THR A 536 -62.56 14.32 87.80
C THR A 536 -62.99 13.53 89.01
N GLU A 537 -62.19 12.62 89.57
CA GLU A 537 -62.45 12.03 90.88
C GLU A 537 -62.10 13.02 92.00
N GLU A 538 -61.05 13.83 91.85
CA GLU A 538 -60.77 14.99 92.71
C GLU A 538 -61.84 16.07 92.53
N ILE A 539 -62.28 16.40 91.31
CA ILE A 539 -63.41 17.32 91.10
C ILE A 539 -64.71 16.67 91.60
N LYS A 540 -64.87 15.35 91.60
CA LYS A 540 -66.03 14.62 92.14
C LYS A 540 -65.99 14.55 93.65
N VAL A 541 -64.82 14.43 94.29
CA VAL A 541 -64.60 14.62 95.72
C VAL A 541 -64.83 16.07 96.11
N HIS A 542 -64.30 17.03 95.34
CA HIS A 542 -64.58 18.47 95.47
C HIS A 542 -66.02 18.81 95.09
N LYS A 543 -66.77 17.97 94.36
CA LYS A 543 -68.18 18.16 93.98
C LYS A 543 -69.13 17.36 94.89
N THR A 544 -68.67 16.36 95.63
CA THR A 544 -69.36 15.85 96.81
C THR A 544 -69.07 16.73 98.02
N MET A 545 -67.90 17.38 98.07
CA MET A 545 -67.60 18.46 99.01
C MET A 545 -68.41 19.70 98.65
N LEU A 546 -68.34 20.19 97.41
CA LEU A 546 -69.15 21.32 96.93
C LEU A 546 -70.64 20.97 96.86
N ALA A 547 -71.08 19.72 96.71
CA ALA A 547 -72.50 19.35 96.86
C ALA A 547 -72.87 18.93 98.29
N SER A 548 -71.91 18.81 99.22
CA SER A 548 -72.19 18.91 100.65
C SER A 548 -72.30 20.37 101.08
N GLN A 549 -71.50 21.27 100.48
CA GLN A 549 -71.57 22.73 100.63
C GLN A 549 -72.70 23.37 99.83
N ILE A 550 -73.18 22.77 98.73
CA ILE A 550 -74.37 23.20 97.97
C ILE A 550 -75.61 22.47 98.49
N ARG A 551 -75.48 21.31 99.16
CA ARG A 551 -76.48 20.96 100.19
C ARG A 551 -76.44 21.92 101.38
N TYR A 552 -75.33 22.58 101.67
CA TYR A 552 -75.31 23.63 102.69
C TYR A 552 -75.88 24.98 102.19
N VAL A 553 -75.70 25.31 100.90
CA VAL A 553 -75.88 26.67 100.33
C VAL A 553 -77.09 26.82 99.43
N ASP A 554 -77.64 25.75 98.88
CA ASP A 554 -78.59 25.88 97.79
C ASP A 554 -79.95 25.34 98.23
N GLN A 555 -80.32 24.12 98.00
CA GLN A 555 -79.74 23.03 97.24
C GLN A 555 -80.27 23.25 95.52
N GLU A 556 -79.70 22.98 94.01
CA GLU A 556 -79.87 23.20 92.14
C GLU A 556 -79.35 22.53 90.33
N ARG A 557 -78.91 23.06 88.86
CA ARG A 557 -78.87 23.02 86.95
C ARG A 557 -78.20 22.28 85.25
N GLN A 558 -78.03 22.68 83.70
CA GLN A 558 -77.84 22.07 81.92
C GLN A 558 -77.03 22.43 80.16
N SER A 559 -77.04 21.92 78.63
CA SER A 559 -76.29 22.19 76.92
C SER A 559 -76.41 21.67 75.02
N ILE A 560 -75.64 21.80 73.62
CA ILE A 560 -75.75 21.62 71.73
C ILE A 560 -74.80 21.11 70.09
N SER A 561 -74.73 21.40 68.49
CA SER A 561 -74.21 20.71 66.81
C SER A 561 -73.66 21.16 64.98
N ALA A 562 -73.50 20.55 63.49
CA ALA A 562 -72.85 20.86 61.75
C ALA A 562 -72.72 20.09 59.94
N GLU A 563 -72.04 20.33 58.49
CA GLU A 563 -72.13 19.88 56.66
C GLU A 563 -71.37 19.71 54.81
N PHE A 564 -70.61 19.59 53.40
CA PHE A 564 -70.68 19.45 51.51
C PHE A 564 -69.62 19.06 49.89
N HIS A 565 -69.72 18.95 48.28
CA HIS A 565 -68.74 18.75 46.67
C HIS A 565 -68.85 18.38 44.73
N GLU A 566 -67.94 18.21 43.40
CA GLU A 566 -67.97 18.01 41.51
C GLU A 566 -66.95 17.37 39.93
N ARG A 567 -66.83 17.54 38.30
CA ARG A 567 -66.30 16.78 36.64
C ARG A 567 -65.87 17.11 34.73
N LEU A 568 -65.23 16.41 33.41
CA LEU A 568 -64.90 16.60 31.54
C LEU A 568 -64.09 15.75 29.93
N SER A 569 -64.01 15.82 28.30
CA SER A 569 -63.07 15.27 26.74
C SER A 569 -63.14 15.07 24.77
N LYS A 570 -62.23 14.83 23.43
CA LYS A 570 -62.23 14.35 21.58
C LYS A 570 -61.32 14.50 19.80
N ILE A 571 -60.99 13.71 18.40
CA ILE A 571 -60.61 13.87 16.53
C ILE A 571 -59.64 13.08 14.95
N ASN A 572 -59.60 13.05 13.31
CA ASN A 572 -58.62 12.49 11.78
C ASN A 572 -58.64 12.35 9.76
N LYS A 573 -57.69 12.00 8.46
CA LYS A 573 -57.57 11.65 6.64
C LYS A 573 -56.27 11.14 5.46
N LEU A 574 -56.35 10.59 4.10
CA LEU A 574 -55.48 10.47 2.70
C LEU A 574 -54.29 9.50 2.12
N LYS A 575 -53.35 8.82 2.81
CA LYS A 575 -51.96 8.53 2.24
C LYS A 575 -51.56 7.15 1.59
N ASN A 576 -52.47 6.33 1.07
CA ASN A 576 -52.18 5.11 0.27
C ASN A 576 -52.87 5.21 -1.12
N ARG A 577 -52.44 5.97 -2.13
CA ARG A 577 -51.08 6.32 -2.63
C ARG A 577 -50.28 5.10 -3.12
N TYR A 578 -49.91 5.15 -4.40
CA TYR A 578 -48.72 4.53 -5.04
C TYR A 578 -48.53 3.01 -5.06
N GLU A 579 -48.91 2.26 -4.02
CA GLU A 579 -48.34 0.93 -3.79
C GLU A 579 -48.98 -0.22 -4.59
N ILE A 580 -49.97 0.10 -5.44
CA ILE A 580 -50.51 -0.80 -6.47
C ILE A 580 -50.26 -0.19 -7.87
N LEU A 581 -49.04 0.30 -8.07
CA LEU A 581 -48.48 0.60 -9.38
C LEU A 581 -47.94 -0.70 -10.03
N THR A 582 -47.92 -0.73 -11.36
CA THR A 582 -47.21 -1.68 -12.23
C THR A 582 -47.52 -3.19 -12.15
N VAL A 583 -47.04 -3.91 -11.14
CA VAL A 583 -46.19 -5.09 -11.45
C VAL A 583 -46.85 -6.38 -11.99
N VAL A 584 -48.10 -6.74 -11.66
CA VAL A 584 -48.56 -8.16 -11.76
C VAL A 584 -49.31 -8.56 -13.04
N MET A 585 -50.66 -8.53 -13.11
CA MET A 585 -51.40 -9.22 -14.18
C MET A 585 -52.63 -8.45 -14.72
N LEU A 586 -52.54 -7.94 -15.95
CA LEU A 586 -53.68 -7.65 -16.82
C LEU A 586 -53.38 -8.11 -18.27
N PRO A 587 -54.28 -8.87 -18.94
CA PRO A 587 -54.41 -8.94 -20.40
C PRO A 587 -55.21 -7.70 -20.93
N PRO A 588 -55.48 -7.48 -22.24
CA PRO A 588 -55.40 -8.40 -23.40
C PRO A 588 -54.83 -7.78 -24.72
N GLU A 589 -55.15 -8.40 -25.87
CA GLU A 589 -55.10 -7.92 -27.28
C GLU A 589 -53.77 -7.95 -28.07
N GLY A 590 -53.88 -8.25 -29.39
CA GLY A 590 -52.80 -8.12 -30.40
C GLY A 590 -52.67 -9.29 -31.39
N GLU A 591 -53.26 -9.18 -32.59
CA GLU A 591 -53.31 -10.21 -33.66
C GLU A 591 -51.94 -10.62 -34.28
N GLU A 592 -51.77 -11.92 -34.59
CA GLU A 592 -51.04 -12.39 -35.79
C GLU A 592 -51.68 -13.69 -36.33
N GLU A 593 -52.08 -13.71 -37.62
CA GLU A 593 -52.07 -14.89 -38.52
C GLU A 593 -52.68 -14.53 -39.90
N LYS A 594 -51.89 -14.59 -41.00
CA LYS A 594 -52.39 -14.55 -42.39
C LYS A 594 -51.52 -15.38 -43.34
N THR A 595 -52.15 -16.22 -44.18
CA THR A 595 -51.45 -17.09 -45.16
C THR A 595 -52.29 -17.30 -46.43
N GLN A 596 -51.64 -17.83 -47.49
CA GLN A 596 -52.25 -18.51 -48.65
C GLN A 596 -53.05 -17.72 -49.72
N ALA A 597 -53.34 -16.43 -49.57
CA ALA A 597 -54.18 -15.70 -50.55
C ALA A 597 -53.51 -15.35 -51.90
N TYR A 598 -52.18 -15.22 -51.98
CA TYR A 598 -51.49 -14.70 -53.18
C TYR A 598 -51.34 -15.71 -54.33
N TYR A 599 -51.53 -17.01 -54.08
CA TYR A 599 -51.34 -18.06 -55.09
C TYR A 599 -52.27 -17.94 -56.32
N VAL A 600 -53.34 -17.14 -56.22
CA VAL A 600 -54.25 -16.80 -57.32
C VAL A 600 -53.54 -16.12 -58.50
N ILE A 601 -52.48 -15.32 -58.25
CA ILE A 601 -51.79 -14.56 -59.31
C ILE A 601 -50.94 -15.46 -60.23
N LYS A 602 -50.56 -16.67 -59.79
CA LYS A 602 -49.82 -17.61 -60.64
C LYS A 602 -50.69 -18.20 -61.78
N ALA A 603 -52.01 -18.17 -61.65
CA ALA A 603 -52.94 -18.69 -62.66
C ALA A 603 -53.12 -17.77 -63.90
N ALA A 604 -52.47 -16.60 -63.94
CA ALA A 604 -52.65 -15.64 -65.03
C ALA A 604 -51.75 -15.89 -66.26
N GLN A 605 -50.61 -16.58 -66.10
CA GLN A 605 -49.58 -16.67 -67.15
C GLN A 605 -49.85 -17.75 -68.20
N GLU A 606 -50.62 -18.80 -67.89
CA GLU A 606 -50.88 -19.93 -68.80
C GLU A 606 -51.96 -19.64 -69.87
N LYS A 607 -52.40 -18.38 -70.01
CA LYS A 607 -53.47 -18.00 -70.94
C LYS A 607 -52.98 -17.37 -72.26
N GLU A 608 -51.78 -16.80 -72.28
CA GLU A 608 -51.29 -16.00 -73.42
C GLU A 608 -50.49 -16.82 -74.45
N GLU A 609 -49.93 -17.96 -74.05
CA GLU A 609 -49.20 -18.87 -74.96
C GLU A 609 -50.08 -19.54 -76.03
N LEU A 610 -51.40 -19.40 -75.94
CA LEU A 610 -52.37 -19.85 -76.95
C LEU A 610 -52.66 -18.81 -78.05
N GLN A 611 -52.04 -17.62 -78.01
CA GLN A 611 -52.01 -16.67 -79.13
C GLN A 611 -50.74 -16.84 -80.00
N ARG A 612 -50.31 -18.09 -80.14
CA ARG A 612 -49.27 -18.56 -81.06
C ARG A 612 -49.86 -18.72 -82.48
N GLU A 613 -49.05 -19.26 -83.39
CA GLU A 613 -49.47 -20.04 -84.58
C GLU A 613 -50.22 -19.34 -85.73
N GLY A 614 -51.04 -18.29 -85.50
CA GLY A 614 -51.80 -17.58 -86.54
C GLY A 614 -50.94 -16.97 -87.65
N ASP A 615 -50.13 -15.96 -87.32
CA ASP A 615 -49.35 -15.15 -88.27
C ASP A 615 -48.24 -15.92 -89.03
N SER A 616 -48.07 -17.22 -88.73
CA SER A 616 -47.05 -18.10 -89.32
C SER A 616 -47.36 -18.57 -90.75
N LEU A 617 -48.55 -18.25 -91.27
CA LEU A 617 -49.08 -18.76 -92.54
C LEU A 617 -49.03 -17.75 -93.70
N ASP A 618 -49.40 -16.48 -93.49
CA ASP A 618 -49.61 -15.52 -94.58
C ASP A 618 -48.33 -15.11 -95.33
N ALA A 619 -47.23 -14.87 -94.60
CA ALA A 619 -45.99 -14.34 -95.18
C ALA A 619 -45.30 -15.28 -96.21
N LYS A 620 -45.74 -16.54 -96.31
CA LYS A 620 -45.21 -17.51 -97.30
C LYS A 620 -45.66 -17.20 -98.73
N ILE A 621 -46.76 -16.48 -98.93
CA ILE A 621 -47.38 -16.30 -100.25
C ILE A 621 -46.63 -15.26 -101.11
N SER A 622 -46.27 -14.10 -100.55
CA SER A 622 -45.62 -13.00 -101.29
C SER A 622 -44.18 -13.29 -101.75
N LYS A 623 -43.66 -14.49 -101.44
CA LYS A 623 -42.30 -14.91 -101.82
C LYS A 623 -42.22 -15.48 -103.23
N ALA A 624 -43.28 -16.13 -103.72
CA ALA A 624 -43.28 -16.84 -105.01
C ALA A 624 -43.37 -15.90 -106.24
N GLU A 625 -43.98 -14.72 -106.09
CA GLU A 625 -44.32 -13.86 -107.25
C GLU A 625 -43.12 -13.12 -107.83
N LYS A 626 -42.07 -12.89 -107.03
CA LYS A 626 -40.89 -12.08 -107.45
C LYS A 626 -39.80 -12.90 -108.14
N GLU A 627 -39.83 -14.22 -108.03
CA GLU A 627 -38.85 -15.12 -108.66
C GLU A 627 -39.03 -15.18 -110.19
N ILE A 628 -40.24 -14.90 -110.70
CA ILE A 628 -40.57 -14.95 -112.13
C ILE A 628 -39.93 -13.77 -112.90
N TYR A 629 -39.93 -12.56 -112.33
CA TYR A 629 -39.33 -11.37 -112.96
C TYR A 629 -37.79 -11.40 -113.00
N ALA A 630 -37.16 -12.24 -112.17
CA ALA A 630 -35.70 -12.36 -112.11
C ALA A 630 -35.09 -13.05 -113.34
N LEU A 631 -35.84 -13.96 -113.99
CA LEU A 631 -35.31 -14.79 -115.08
C LEU A 631 -35.04 -14.01 -116.37
N GLU A 632 -35.90 -13.05 -116.72
CA GLU A 632 -35.82 -12.33 -118.02
C GLU A 632 -34.58 -11.42 -118.12
N ASN A 633 -34.16 -10.80 -117.02
CA ASN A 633 -32.95 -9.98 -116.95
C ASN A 633 -31.65 -10.75 -117.22
N THR A 634 -31.61 -12.07 -116.96
CA THR A 634 -30.37 -12.87 -117.06
C THR A 634 -29.78 -12.92 -118.47
N LEU A 635 -30.64 -12.90 -119.50
CA LEU A 635 -30.24 -13.08 -120.89
C LEU A 635 -29.57 -11.83 -121.48
N GLN A 636 -29.87 -10.65 -120.93
CA GLN A 636 -29.27 -9.38 -121.36
C GLN A 636 -27.87 -9.15 -120.77
N VAL A 637 -27.65 -9.58 -119.52
CA VAL A 637 -26.34 -9.50 -118.82
C VAL A 637 -25.25 -10.23 -119.61
N LEU A 638 -25.54 -11.45 -120.10
CA LEU A 638 -24.56 -12.33 -120.75
C LEU A 638 -23.85 -11.71 -121.97
N LYS A 639 -24.50 -10.76 -122.67
CA LYS A 639 -23.91 -10.06 -123.82
C LYS A 639 -22.97 -8.91 -123.42
N SER A 640 -23.20 -8.27 -122.27
CA SER A 640 -22.36 -7.14 -121.82
C SER A 640 -21.00 -7.64 -121.30
N CYS A 641 -21.02 -8.72 -120.50
CA CYS A 641 -19.86 -9.22 -119.80
C CYS A 641 -18.75 -9.75 -120.73
N ASN A 642 -19.11 -10.26 -121.91
CA ASN A 642 -18.16 -10.73 -122.92
C ASN A 642 -17.35 -9.58 -123.57
N ASN A 643 -17.85 -8.34 -123.51
CA ASN A 643 -17.07 -7.14 -123.86
C ASN A 643 -16.13 -6.73 -122.71
N ASN A 644 -16.63 -6.72 -121.47
CA ASN A 644 -15.83 -6.35 -120.29
C ASN A 644 -14.61 -7.29 -120.08
N TYR A 645 -14.74 -8.60 -120.37
CA TYR A 645 -13.61 -9.54 -120.32
C TYR A 645 -12.46 -9.18 -121.29
N LYS A 646 -12.75 -8.43 -122.36
CA LYS A 646 -11.73 -7.92 -123.31
C LYS A 646 -11.13 -6.57 -122.91
N GLN A 647 -11.71 -5.86 -121.97
CA GLN A 647 -11.12 -4.64 -121.40
C GLN A 647 -10.20 -4.96 -120.21
N SER A 648 -10.58 -5.91 -119.34
CA SER A 648 -9.84 -6.27 -118.13
C SER A 648 -8.36 -6.66 -118.33
N PHE A 649 -7.99 -7.15 -119.52
CA PHE A 649 -6.62 -7.57 -119.85
C PHE A 649 -5.82 -6.58 -120.71
N LYS A 650 -6.32 -5.35 -120.95
CA LYS A 650 -5.52 -4.31 -121.63
C LYS A 650 -4.61 -3.57 -120.64
N LYS A 651 -3.31 -3.53 -120.96
CA LYS A 651 -2.30 -2.83 -120.17
C LYS A 651 -2.41 -1.31 -120.40
N VAL A 652 -2.44 -0.54 -119.31
CA VAL A 652 -2.69 0.92 -119.27
C VAL A 652 -1.87 1.71 -120.30
N THR A 653 -2.53 2.63 -121.00
CA THR A 653 -1.94 3.55 -121.99
C THR A 653 -1.85 4.99 -121.47
N PRO A 654 -0.91 5.84 -121.96
CA PRO A 654 -0.47 7.05 -121.25
C PRO A 654 -1.39 8.29 -121.33
N SER A 655 -2.71 8.12 -121.45
CA SER A 655 -3.66 9.21 -121.76
C SER A 655 -5.05 8.97 -121.15
N SER A 656 -5.11 8.74 -119.84
CA SER A 656 -6.35 8.56 -119.07
C SER A 656 -6.09 8.96 -117.61
N ASP A 657 -7.14 9.40 -116.92
CA ASP A 657 -7.12 10.01 -115.59
C ASP A 657 -6.53 9.08 -114.50
N GLU A 658 -6.57 7.76 -114.73
CA GLU A 658 -5.84 6.75 -113.93
C GLU A 658 -4.33 7.03 -113.86
N TYR A 659 -3.73 7.70 -114.86
CA TYR A 659 -2.33 8.12 -114.83
C TYR A 659 -2.09 9.28 -113.87
N GLU A 660 -3.06 10.20 -113.71
CA GLU A 660 -2.99 11.23 -112.68
C GLU A 660 -3.21 10.62 -111.28
N ILE A 661 -4.15 9.68 -111.14
CA ILE A 661 -4.33 8.91 -109.89
C ILE A 661 -3.07 8.09 -109.58
N LYS A 662 -2.40 7.51 -110.59
CA LYS A 662 -1.10 6.83 -110.43
C LYS A 662 0.01 7.80 -110.01
N ILE A 663 0.04 9.02 -110.53
CA ILE A 663 0.97 10.07 -110.05
C ILE A 663 0.64 10.41 -108.60
N GLN A 664 -0.62 10.65 -108.25
CA GLN A 664 -1.04 10.95 -106.87
C GLN A 664 -0.75 9.78 -105.91
N LEU A 665 -0.90 8.53 -106.33
CA LEU A 665 -0.54 7.35 -105.54
C LEU A 665 0.97 7.14 -105.47
N GLU A 666 1.74 7.47 -106.50
CA GLU A 666 3.20 7.55 -106.41
C GLU A 666 3.67 8.69 -105.50
N GLU A 667 2.94 9.80 -105.44
CA GLU A 667 3.22 10.96 -104.58
C GLU A 667 2.84 10.69 -103.13
N GLN A 668 1.68 10.06 -102.88
CA GLN A 668 1.30 9.51 -101.58
C GLN A 668 2.26 8.42 -101.14
N LYS A 669 2.74 7.55 -102.05
CA LYS A 669 3.79 6.60 -101.78
C LYS A 669 5.11 7.30 -101.45
N ARG A 670 5.54 8.34 -102.18
CA ARG A 670 6.73 9.13 -101.83
C ARG A 670 6.58 9.75 -100.45
N ALA A 671 5.43 10.33 -100.12
CA ALA A 671 5.15 10.90 -98.80
C ALA A 671 5.10 9.82 -97.69
N ALA A 672 4.65 8.60 -98.00
CA ALA A 672 4.70 7.45 -97.10
C ALA A 672 6.12 6.91 -96.92
N ASP A 673 6.89 6.78 -98.01
CA ASP A 673 8.32 6.43 -98.03
C ASP A 673 9.16 7.48 -97.31
N GLU A 674 8.80 8.77 -97.37
CA GLU A 674 9.45 9.84 -96.63
C GLU A 674 9.09 9.84 -95.14
N LYS A 675 7.81 9.62 -94.79
CA LYS A 675 7.39 9.35 -93.40
C LYS A 675 8.08 8.10 -92.85
N TYR A 676 8.24 7.06 -93.66
CA TYR A 676 8.97 5.84 -93.31
C TYR A 676 10.47 6.10 -93.15
N ARG A 677 11.12 6.84 -94.06
CA ARG A 677 12.52 7.29 -93.93
C ARG A 677 12.75 8.26 -92.77
N TYR A 678 11.72 9.00 -92.36
CA TYR A 678 11.73 9.84 -91.15
C TYR A 678 11.59 8.97 -89.90
N LYS A 679 10.69 7.97 -89.89
CA LYS A 679 10.59 7.00 -88.80
C LYS A 679 11.83 6.09 -88.69
N GLN A 680 12.45 5.71 -89.81
CA GLN A 680 13.78 5.06 -89.83
C GLN A 680 14.93 5.99 -89.42
N ARG A 681 14.73 7.31 -89.37
CA ARG A 681 15.67 8.26 -88.76
C ARG A 681 15.41 8.35 -87.26
N GLN A 682 14.17 8.58 -86.83
CA GLN A 682 13.80 8.51 -85.41
C GLN A 682 14.17 7.16 -84.76
N ILE A 683 14.06 6.03 -85.46
CA ILE A 683 14.50 4.73 -84.95
C ILE A 683 16.02 4.64 -84.84
N ARG A 684 16.79 5.29 -85.73
CA ARG A 684 18.26 5.36 -85.62
C ARG A 684 18.73 6.33 -84.56
N GLU A 685 18.12 7.52 -84.49
CA GLU A 685 18.30 8.49 -83.42
C GLU A 685 18.02 7.83 -82.06
N LEU A 686 16.88 7.14 -81.90
CA LEU A 686 16.57 6.38 -80.69
C LEU A 686 17.49 5.15 -80.47
N GLN A 687 18.07 4.55 -81.51
CA GLN A 687 19.07 3.48 -81.35
C GLN A 687 20.44 4.03 -80.93
N GLU A 688 20.81 5.22 -81.39
CA GLU A 688 22.01 5.96 -80.97
C GLU A 688 21.84 6.53 -79.55
N ASP A 689 20.64 6.98 -79.19
CA ASP A 689 20.25 7.34 -77.82
C ASP A 689 20.27 6.10 -76.90
N ILE A 690 19.68 4.98 -77.31
CA ILE A 690 19.73 3.72 -76.55
C ILE A 690 21.16 3.22 -76.41
N GLN A 691 22.01 3.34 -77.44
CA GLN A 691 23.40 2.91 -77.34
C GLN A 691 24.24 3.86 -76.50
N SER A 692 24.03 5.17 -76.57
CA SER A 692 24.71 6.12 -75.67
C SER A 692 24.24 5.97 -74.22
N MET A 693 22.95 5.73 -73.97
CA MET A 693 22.42 5.38 -72.64
C MET A 693 22.94 4.03 -72.13
N LYS A 694 23.16 3.03 -72.99
CA LYS A 694 23.87 1.80 -72.61
C LYS A 694 25.32 2.10 -72.23
N ASN A 695 26.05 2.85 -73.05
CA ASN A 695 27.45 3.19 -72.78
C ASN A 695 27.58 3.99 -71.46
N THR A 696 26.65 4.91 -71.14
CA THR A 696 26.66 5.61 -69.85
C THR A 696 26.22 4.70 -68.70
N LEU A 697 25.31 3.75 -68.92
CA LEU A 697 24.94 2.74 -67.92
C LEU A 697 26.10 1.79 -67.62
N GLU A 698 26.83 1.31 -68.63
CA GLU A 698 28.06 0.52 -68.48
C GLU A 698 29.15 1.29 -67.70
N VAL A 699 29.31 2.59 -67.96
CA VAL A 699 30.19 3.47 -67.17
C VAL A 699 29.71 3.64 -65.73
N ILE A 700 28.40 3.77 -65.50
CA ILE A 700 27.81 3.86 -64.16
C ILE A 700 27.94 2.53 -63.41
N GLU A 701 27.76 1.39 -64.07
CA GLU A 701 28.01 0.06 -63.50
C GLU A 701 29.48 -0.13 -63.16
N HIS A 702 30.41 0.30 -64.02
CA HIS A 702 31.85 0.26 -63.70
C HIS A 702 32.18 1.18 -62.50
N LEU A 703 31.59 2.37 -62.41
CA LEU A 703 31.76 3.25 -61.26
C LEU A 703 31.14 2.67 -59.98
N ALA A 704 29.96 2.05 -60.07
CA ALA A 704 29.30 1.37 -58.95
C ALA A 704 30.12 0.17 -58.46
N ASN A 705 30.68 -0.63 -59.38
CA ASN A 705 31.58 -1.73 -59.06
C ASN A 705 32.88 -1.22 -58.40
N ASN A 706 33.48 -0.14 -58.91
CA ASN A 706 34.66 0.48 -58.28
C ASN A 706 34.35 1.05 -56.87
N VAL A 707 33.13 1.54 -56.64
CA VAL A 707 32.67 2.00 -55.31
C VAL A 707 32.41 0.81 -54.39
N GLN A 708 31.84 -0.29 -54.89
CA GLN A 708 31.59 -1.51 -54.14
C GLN A 708 32.89 -2.24 -53.77
N GLU A 709 33.89 -2.23 -54.66
CA GLU A 709 35.25 -2.72 -54.37
C GLU A 709 35.87 -1.90 -53.24
N LYS A 710 35.90 -0.56 -53.35
CA LYS A 710 36.37 0.34 -52.28
C LYS A 710 35.58 0.19 -50.98
N LEU A 711 34.27 -0.06 -51.05
CA LEU A 711 33.45 -0.36 -49.88
C LEU A 711 33.93 -1.65 -49.21
N SER A 712 34.22 -2.70 -49.99
CA SER A 712 34.75 -3.97 -49.48
C SER A 712 36.15 -3.82 -48.89
N GLU A 713 37.03 -3.01 -49.49
CA GLU A 713 38.34 -2.66 -48.92
C GLU A 713 38.19 -1.96 -47.56
N LYS A 714 37.31 -0.94 -47.47
CA LYS A 714 37.08 -0.20 -46.22
C LYS A 714 36.36 -1.06 -45.17
N GLN A 715 35.50 -1.99 -45.57
CA GLN A 715 34.92 -2.99 -44.66
C GLN A 715 35.99 -3.97 -44.14
N ALA A 716 36.88 -4.46 -45.00
CA ALA A 716 38.00 -5.32 -44.61
C ALA A 716 38.98 -4.60 -43.67
N TYR A 717 39.32 -3.35 -43.96
CA TYR A 717 40.13 -2.51 -43.08
C TYR A 717 39.42 -2.20 -41.75
N SER A 718 38.11 -1.94 -41.77
CA SER A 718 37.31 -1.78 -40.54
C SER A 718 37.26 -3.08 -39.72
N PHE A 719 37.24 -4.24 -40.37
CA PHE A 719 37.32 -5.54 -39.68
C PHE A 719 38.71 -5.79 -39.07
N GLN A 720 39.79 -5.42 -39.77
CA GLN A 720 41.15 -5.45 -39.24
C GLN A 720 41.27 -4.57 -37.98
N LEU A 721 40.84 -3.30 -38.05
CA LEU A 721 40.84 -2.38 -36.91
C LEU A 721 39.99 -2.90 -35.73
N ARG A 722 38.83 -3.51 -35.98
CA ARG A 722 38.01 -4.15 -34.93
C ARG A 722 38.75 -5.31 -34.27
N ARG A 723 39.45 -6.15 -35.06
CA ARG A 723 40.25 -7.25 -34.50
C ARG A 723 41.45 -6.73 -33.71
N GLU A 724 42.10 -5.67 -34.18
CA GLU A 724 43.18 -5.02 -33.44
C GLU A 724 42.68 -4.45 -32.11
N ILE A 725 41.54 -3.76 -32.08
CA ILE A 725 40.90 -3.30 -30.83
C ILE A 725 40.62 -4.47 -29.88
N GLU A 726 40.13 -5.61 -30.39
CA GLU A 726 39.93 -6.82 -29.59
C GLU A 726 41.26 -7.40 -29.07
N ASP A 727 42.30 -7.43 -29.90
CA ASP A 727 43.66 -7.86 -29.56
C ASP A 727 44.34 -6.90 -28.53
N GLN A 728 43.93 -5.62 -28.46
CA GLN A 728 44.41 -4.66 -27.46
C GLN A 728 43.68 -4.75 -26.11
N LYS A 729 42.38 -5.09 -26.06
CA LYS A 729 41.61 -5.24 -24.81
C LYS A 729 42.31 -6.10 -23.73
N PRO A 730 42.81 -7.32 -24.01
CA PRO A 730 43.50 -8.14 -23.00
C PRO A 730 44.94 -7.66 -22.69
N LYS A 731 45.46 -6.64 -23.40
CA LYS A 731 46.67 -5.91 -22.98
C LYS A 731 46.29 -4.80 -22.00
N LEU A 732 45.27 -4.00 -22.32
CA LEU A 732 44.72 -2.98 -21.43
C LEU A 732 44.25 -3.60 -20.11
N GLU A 733 43.52 -4.71 -20.15
CA GLU A 733 43.04 -5.40 -18.94
C GLU A 733 44.18 -5.98 -18.08
N ARG A 734 45.32 -6.37 -18.69
CA ARG A 734 46.53 -6.74 -17.94
C ARG A 734 47.20 -5.53 -17.31
N VAL A 735 47.29 -4.41 -18.03
CA VAL A 735 47.85 -3.14 -17.51
C VAL A 735 47.00 -2.60 -16.37
N THR A 736 45.68 -2.52 -16.48
CA THR A 736 44.81 -2.05 -15.38
C THR A 736 44.86 -2.98 -14.17
N LYS A 737 44.95 -4.31 -14.37
CA LYS A 737 45.21 -5.27 -13.28
C LYS A 737 46.61 -5.12 -12.66
N GLN A 738 47.59 -4.57 -13.37
CA GLN A 738 48.93 -4.28 -12.84
C GLN A 738 48.97 -2.93 -12.12
N CYS A 739 48.40 -1.86 -12.68
CA CYS A 739 48.20 -0.59 -12.00
C CYS A 739 47.43 -0.80 -10.68
N GLY A 740 46.31 -1.53 -10.71
CA GLY A 740 45.53 -1.89 -9.53
C GLY A 740 46.21 -2.83 -8.52
N LYS A 741 47.42 -3.35 -8.82
CA LYS A 741 48.33 -3.95 -7.82
C LYS A 741 49.26 -2.90 -7.24
N LEU A 742 49.92 -2.10 -8.10
CA LEU A 742 50.81 -1.01 -7.70
C LEU A 742 50.09 0.02 -6.80
N THR A 743 48.84 0.38 -7.09
CA THR A 743 47.97 1.19 -6.21
C THR A 743 47.82 0.56 -4.82
N LYS A 744 47.65 -0.77 -4.73
CA LYS A 744 47.52 -1.46 -3.44
C LYS A 744 48.86 -1.53 -2.71
N GLU A 745 49.96 -1.72 -3.42
CA GLU A 745 51.31 -1.68 -2.86
C GLU A 745 51.66 -0.26 -2.33
N ILE A 746 51.30 0.80 -3.05
CA ILE A 746 51.45 2.20 -2.61
C ILE A 746 50.63 2.48 -1.34
N ARG A 747 49.35 2.06 -1.29
CA ARG A 747 48.49 2.22 -0.10
C ARG A 747 48.97 1.39 1.09
N LEU A 748 49.49 0.18 0.86
CA LEU A 748 50.10 -0.66 1.91
C LEU A 748 51.39 -0.03 2.46
N LEU A 749 52.27 0.50 1.61
CA LEU A 749 53.53 1.15 2.01
C LEU A 749 53.33 2.47 2.77
N LYS A 750 52.12 3.06 2.71
CA LYS A 750 51.75 4.29 3.44
C LYS A 750 50.76 4.08 4.59
N GLU A 751 50.33 2.84 4.84
CA GLU A 751 49.33 2.46 5.85
C GLU A 751 47.95 3.16 5.74
N THR A 752 47.69 3.88 4.64
CA THR A 752 46.45 4.64 4.40
C THR A 752 45.44 3.87 3.54
N ARG A 753 44.16 3.91 3.92
CA ARG A 753 43.06 3.36 3.09
C ARG A 753 42.57 4.32 2.00
N GLU A 754 42.76 5.62 2.22
CA GLU A 754 42.37 6.69 1.30
C GLU A 754 43.35 6.83 0.13
N GLU A 755 42.99 7.63 -0.87
CA GLU A 755 43.85 7.83 -2.04
C GLU A 755 45.07 8.68 -1.70
N THR A 756 46.24 8.25 -2.18
CA THR A 756 47.49 8.96 -1.89
C THR A 756 47.70 10.14 -2.83
N LEU A 757 48.44 11.16 -2.40
CA LEU A 757 48.74 12.34 -3.24
C LEU A 757 49.48 11.95 -4.53
N GLU A 758 50.27 10.88 -4.49
CA GLU A 758 50.94 10.31 -5.65
C GLU A 758 49.95 9.63 -6.62
N GLU A 759 48.91 8.97 -6.13
CA GLU A 759 47.83 8.48 -7.00
C GLU A 759 47.04 9.62 -7.64
N GLN A 760 46.84 10.73 -6.93
CA GLN A 760 46.19 11.92 -7.48
C GLN A 760 47.06 12.61 -8.55
N ASP A 761 48.38 12.73 -8.33
CA ASP A 761 49.32 13.25 -9.34
C ASP A 761 49.48 12.30 -10.54
N ILE A 762 49.46 10.97 -10.33
CA ILE A 762 49.42 9.99 -11.42
C ILE A 762 48.15 10.15 -12.25
N LYS A 763 46.96 10.16 -11.62
CA LYS A 763 45.68 10.39 -12.32
C LYS A 763 45.68 11.72 -13.06
N LEU A 764 46.18 12.80 -12.45
CA LEU A 764 46.24 14.13 -13.09
C LEU A 764 47.19 14.16 -14.29
N ARG A 765 48.27 13.36 -14.28
CA ARG A 765 49.16 13.18 -15.45
C ARG A 765 48.52 12.31 -16.52
N GLU A 766 47.86 11.22 -16.14
CA GLU A 766 47.11 10.36 -17.06
C GLU A 766 46.01 11.18 -17.77
N GLU A 767 45.21 11.95 -17.03
CA GLU A 767 44.21 12.87 -17.57
C GLU A 767 44.82 13.94 -18.48
N ARG A 768 45.90 14.62 -18.07
CA ARG A 768 46.58 15.62 -18.93
C ARG A 768 47.14 15.00 -20.21
N GLN A 769 47.66 13.78 -20.14
CA GLN A 769 48.20 13.08 -21.30
C GLN A 769 47.09 12.55 -22.21
N PHE A 770 45.96 12.12 -21.65
CA PHE A 770 44.75 11.75 -22.39
C PHE A 770 44.14 12.94 -23.13
N HIS A 771 43.97 14.09 -22.46
CA HIS A 771 43.55 15.34 -23.11
C HIS A 771 44.51 15.74 -24.23
N LYS A 772 45.84 15.71 -23.99
CA LYS A 772 46.83 16.01 -25.03
C LYS A 772 46.75 15.07 -26.25
N VAL A 773 46.48 13.78 -26.04
CA VAL A 773 46.27 12.83 -27.16
C VAL A 773 44.96 13.11 -27.89
N ILE A 774 43.90 13.53 -27.20
CA ILE A 774 42.65 13.99 -27.82
C ILE A 774 42.88 15.27 -28.63
N ASP A 775 43.64 16.24 -28.13
CA ASP A 775 43.98 17.48 -28.84
C ASP A 775 44.84 17.20 -30.08
N GLU A 776 45.77 16.23 -30.00
CA GLU A 776 46.55 15.76 -31.14
C GLU A 776 45.66 15.05 -32.17
N MET A 777 44.77 14.13 -31.76
CA MET A 777 43.81 13.48 -32.67
C MET A 777 42.80 14.45 -33.30
N LEU A 778 42.34 15.46 -32.56
CA LEU A 778 41.48 16.52 -33.08
C LEU A 778 42.24 17.37 -34.11
N SER A 779 43.51 17.70 -33.84
CA SER A 779 44.37 18.42 -34.79
C SER A 779 44.55 17.65 -36.09
N ASP A 780 44.87 16.35 -36.01
CA ASP A 780 45.05 15.48 -37.18
C ASP A 780 43.75 15.39 -38.02
N VAL A 781 42.59 15.21 -37.38
CA VAL A 781 41.27 15.18 -38.06
C VAL A 781 40.92 16.52 -38.70
N ILE A 782 41.32 17.64 -38.06
CA ILE A 782 41.16 19.02 -38.57
C ILE A 782 42.08 19.32 -39.75
N GLU A 783 43.27 18.73 -39.82
CA GLU A 783 44.16 18.82 -40.99
C GLU A 783 43.70 17.92 -42.15
N GLU A 784 43.25 16.70 -41.88
CA GLU A 784 42.79 15.78 -42.94
C GLU A 784 41.43 16.18 -43.55
N ASN A 785 40.52 16.80 -42.79
CA ASN A 785 39.13 17.02 -43.22
C ASN A 785 38.66 18.48 -43.04
N ALA A 786 38.87 19.30 -44.06
CA ALA A 786 38.54 20.74 -44.06
C ALA A 786 37.06 21.06 -43.79
N GLU A 787 36.11 20.19 -44.17
CA GLU A 787 34.68 20.36 -43.87
C GLU A 787 34.38 20.14 -42.37
N ILE A 788 35.01 19.12 -41.77
CA ILE A 788 34.85 18.78 -40.35
C ILE A 788 35.42 19.90 -39.47
N ARG A 789 36.53 20.53 -39.87
CA ARG A 789 37.07 21.72 -39.20
C ARG A 789 36.03 22.83 -39.01
N LEU A 790 35.25 23.14 -40.06
CA LEU A 790 34.22 24.19 -40.03
C LEU A 790 33.08 23.85 -39.06
N ILE A 791 32.67 22.57 -39.04
CA ILE A 791 31.64 22.05 -38.14
C ILE A 791 32.13 22.07 -36.68
N LEU A 792 33.33 21.57 -36.41
CA LEU A 792 33.93 21.58 -35.08
C LEU A 792 34.14 23.00 -34.55
N GLN A 793 34.67 23.91 -35.37
CA GLN A 793 34.83 25.32 -34.99
C GLN A 793 33.48 25.93 -34.56
N THR A 794 32.41 25.69 -35.33
CA THR A 794 31.07 26.18 -35.00
C THR A 794 30.56 25.65 -33.65
N TYR A 795 30.80 24.37 -33.34
CA TYR A 795 30.39 23.78 -32.05
C TYR A 795 31.26 24.22 -30.87
N PHE A 796 32.56 24.45 -31.07
CA PHE A 796 33.46 24.96 -30.03
C PHE A 796 33.11 26.43 -29.68
N GLU A 797 32.90 27.28 -30.70
CA GLU A 797 32.44 28.66 -30.52
C GLU A 797 31.09 28.74 -29.79
N GLN A 798 30.13 27.87 -30.13
CA GLN A 798 28.83 27.79 -29.42
C GLN A 798 28.93 27.44 -27.93
N ASN A 799 29.98 26.72 -27.52
CA ASN A 799 30.19 26.33 -26.12
C ASN A 799 31.23 27.22 -25.39
N GLY A 800 31.73 28.28 -26.05
CA GLY A 800 32.72 29.20 -25.46
C GLY A 800 34.10 28.57 -25.24
N LEU A 801 34.45 27.54 -26.01
CA LEU A 801 35.75 26.85 -25.95
C LEU A 801 36.60 27.23 -27.16
N GLU A 802 37.88 27.50 -26.96
CA GLU A 802 38.82 27.68 -28.08
C GLU A 802 39.13 26.33 -28.72
N LEU A 803 39.16 26.29 -30.06
CA LEU A 803 39.48 25.07 -30.82
C LEU A 803 40.97 24.70 -30.60
N PRO A 804 41.31 23.44 -30.26
CA PRO A 804 42.69 23.02 -30.01
C PRO A 804 43.62 23.40 -31.16
N THR A 805 44.48 24.39 -30.90
CA THR A 805 45.46 24.86 -31.89
C THR A 805 46.76 24.10 -31.68
N ALA A 806 47.18 23.33 -32.69
CA ALA A 806 48.31 22.42 -32.63
C ALA A 806 49.53 23.04 -31.94
N GLY A 807 49.88 22.51 -30.76
CA GLY A 807 50.89 23.06 -29.87
C GLY A 807 52.23 23.21 -30.59
N THR A 808 52.71 24.46 -30.73
CA THR A 808 53.86 24.81 -31.57
C THR A 808 55.05 23.89 -31.30
N ARG A 809 55.47 23.12 -32.32
CA ARG A 809 56.66 22.24 -32.24
C ARG A 809 57.85 23.06 -31.73
N GLY A 810 58.30 22.75 -30.51
CA GLY A 810 59.34 23.50 -29.82
C GLY A 810 60.61 23.60 -30.64
N SER A 811 61.05 24.83 -30.93
CA SER A 811 62.21 25.08 -31.78
C SER A 811 63.47 24.43 -31.23
N ARG A 812 64.04 23.50 -32.00
CA ARG A 812 65.48 23.19 -31.97
C ARG A 812 66.07 23.41 -33.36
N GLN A 813 66.18 24.68 -33.73
CA GLN A 813 67.07 25.08 -34.83
C GLN A 813 68.51 24.65 -34.50
N SER A 814 69.10 23.84 -35.37
CA SER A 814 70.56 23.78 -35.53
C SER A 814 70.87 23.94 -37.02
N SER A 815 71.55 25.03 -37.33
CA SER A 815 71.78 25.55 -38.68
C SER A 815 72.48 24.57 -39.63
N ARG A 816 72.00 24.48 -40.88
CA ARG A 816 72.81 24.92 -42.04
C ARG A 816 71.99 25.06 -43.35
N SER A 817 72.35 26.09 -44.10
CA SER A 817 71.85 26.49 -45.42
C SER A 817 73.03 26.48 -46.41
N PRO A 818 72.87 26.74 -47.72
CA PRO A 818 71.80 26.35 -48.66
C PRO A 818 72.41 25.82 -50.01
N SER A 819 71.68 26.02 -51.12
CA SER A 819 72.06 25.94 -52.56
C SER A 819 71.66 24.63 -53.28
N GLN A 820 71.18 24.65 -54.54
CA GLN A 820 70.76 25.77 -55.42
C GLN A 820 69.85 25.27 -56.56
N THR A 821 69.11 26.20 -57.21
CA THR A 821 68.65 26.17 -58.65
C THR A 821 67.72 25.04 -59.17
N SER A 822 66.87 25.22 -60.21
CA SER A 822 66.06 26.37 -60.73
C SER A 822 65.27 25.98 -62.01
N LEU A 823 64.31 26.84 -62.41
CA LEU A 823 63.63 26.95 -63.75
C LEU A 823 62.39 26.06 -63.98
N LEU A 824 61.17 26.61 -64.17
CA LEU A 824 60.50 27.19 -65.38
C LEU A 824 59.96 26.12 -66.38
N SER A 825 58.86 26.27 -67.13
CA SER A 825 58.07 27.44 -67.60
C SER A 825 56.55 27.10 -67.60
N VAL A 826 55.58 27.97 -67.24
CA VAL A 826 55.00 29.16 -67.94
C VAL A 826 54.39 28.89 -69.33
N ARG A 827 53.04 28.92 -69.46
CA ARG A 827 52.28 29.88 -70.31
C ARG A 827 50.74 29.77 -70.17
N SER A 828 50.02 30.82 -70.61
CA SER A 828 48.57 31.02 -70.42
C SER A 828 47.95 31.91 -71.51
N SER A 829 46.83 31.49 -72.10
CA SER A 829 45.94 32.28 -73.01
C SER A 829 44.78 31.39 -73.53
N SER A 830 43.56 31.85 -73.84
CA SER A 830 42.83 33.09 -73.51
C SER A 830 41.35 32.96 -73.98
N SER A 831 40.51 33.98 -73.69
CA SER A 831 39.38 34.43 -74.52
C SER A 831 38.25 33.45 -74.93
N SER A 832 37.24 33.36 -74.06
CA SER A 832 35.85 33.83 -74.28
C SER A 832 34.89 33.27 -75.35
N THR A 833 33.60 33.46 -75.01
CA THR A 833 32.38 33.56 -75.86
C THR A 833 31.61 32.30 -76.23
N SER A 834 30.29 32.44 -76.12
CA SER A 834 29.25 31.47 -76.44
C SER A 834 28.87 31.47 -77.93
N VAL A 835 28.30 30.36 -78.42
CA VAL A 835 26.97 30.32 -79.06
C VAL A 835 26.49 28.86 -79.22
N SER A 836 25.19 28.71 -79.43
CA SER A 836 24.39 27.48 -79.37
C SER A 836 24.63 26.44 -80.48
N ALA A 837 24.22 25.20 -80.15
CA ALA A 837 23.47 24.26 -81.00
C ALA A 837 24.15 23.44 -82.13
N SER A 838 24.21 22.12 -81.85
CA SER A 838 23.63 21.04 -82.67
C SER A 838 24.43 20.35 -83.80
N GLN A 839 24.00 19.10 -84.06
CA GLN A 839 24.20 18.25 -85.25
C GLN A 839 25.58 17.59 -85.51
N THR A 840 25.74 16.42 -84.90
CA THR A 840 25.79 15.07 -85.54
C THR A 840 26.68 14.77 -86.77
N SER A 841 27.11 13.49 -86.79
CA SER A 841 27.66 12.71 -87.92
C SER A 841 29.12 12.95 -88.32
N ILE A 842 29.94 11.98 -88.80
CA ILE A 842 30.12 10.51 -88.68
C ILE A 842 30.88 10.05 -89.94
N LYS A 843 32.14 9.61 -89.78
CA LYS A 843 32.94 8.60 -90.54
C LYS A 843 34.44 8.97 -90.55
N VAL A 844 35.34 8.13 -90.02
CA VAL A 844 35.80 6.77 -90.47
C VAL A 844 36.74 6.83 -91.68
N LEU A 845 37.99 6.45 -91.43
CA LEU A 845 38.93 5.62 -92.20
C LEU A 845 40.14 5.41 -91.25
N GLU A 846 40.35 4.25 -90.61
CA GLU A 846 40.75 2.93 -91.12
C GLU A 846 42.27 2.83 -91.40
N LEU A 847 42.99 1.98 -90.64
CA LEU A 847 43.94 0.94 -91.10
C LEU A 847 44.86 0.37 -89.99
N ASN A 848 45.09 -0.95 -90.07
CA ASN A 848 46.28 -1.74 -89.67
C ASN A 848 46.65 -2.06 -88.19
N PHE A 849 46.44 -3.34 -87.86
CA PHE A 849 47.26 -4.27 -87.05
C PHE A 849 48.77 -4.28 -87.46
N PRO A 850 49.74 -4.83 -86.68
CA PRO A 850 49.67 -6.11 -85.95
C PRO A 850 50.45 -6.25 -84.61
N ASP A 851 50.56 -7.50 -84.14
CA ASP A 851 51.18 -7.96 -82.88
C ASP A 851 52.64 -7.56 -82.62
N SER A 852 53.01 -7.43 -81.34
CA SER A 852 54.16 -8.17 -80.78
C SER A 852 54.17 -8.22 -79.24
N ALA A 853 54.46 -9.41 -78.71
CA ALA A 853 54.97 -9.67 -77.35
C ALA A 853 56.45 -10.17 -77.50
N PRO A 854 57.21 -10.63 -76.47
CA PRO A 854 56.90 -10.84 -75.05
C PRO A 854 58.07 -10.39 -74.10
N VAL A 855 58.38 -11.19 -73.06
CA VAL A 855 59.51 -11.13 -72.07
C VAL A 855 59.20 -10.22 -70.84
N ASP A 856 59.17 -10.63 -69.56
CA ASP A 856 59.64 -11.78 -68.72
C ASP A 856 60.82 -11.43 -67.77
N ARG A 857 60.82 -12.02 -66.54
CA ARG A 857 61.89 -12.08 -65.49
C ARG A 857 62.12 -10.82 -64.63
N THR A 858 62.56 -10.89 -63.36
CA THR A 858 62.82 -12.00 -62.38
C THR A 858 62.67 -11.43 -60.95
N SER A 859 62.45 -12.19 -59.86
CA SER A 859 63.45 -13.04 -59.15
C SER A 859 62.77 -13.82 -57.99
N ARG A 860 62.95 -15.15 -57.84
CA ARG A 860 63.87 -15.88 -56.90
C ARG A 860 63.60 -15.69 -55.38
N PRO A 861 63.95 -16.66 -54.49
CA PRO A 861 64.83 -17.83 -54.69
C PRO A 861 64.16 -19.21 -54.50
N THR A 862 64.96 -20.28 -54.39
CA THR A 862 64.57 -21.71 -54.45
C THR A 862 65.09 -22.51 -53.24
N SER A 863 64.50 -23.70 -52.99
CA SER A 863 65.10 -24.90 -52.35
C SER A 863 65.58 -24.79 -50.88
N SER A 864 65.52 -25.81 -50.00
CA SER A 864 64.95 -27.18 -49.99
C SER A 864 64.88 -27.64 -48.50
N SER A 865 64.52 -28.84 -48.04
CA SER A 865 64.26 -30.18 -48.62
C SER A 865 63.41 -31.03 -47.63
N SER A 866 62.88 -32.19 -48.08
CA SER A 866 62.37 -33.32 -47.25
C SER A 866 61.15 -33.08 -46.32
N SER A 867 60.26 -34.06 -46.05
CA SER A 867 60.12 -35.42 -46.59
C SER A 867 58.74 -36.07 -46.31
N ASP A 868 58.12 -36.60 -47.38
CA ASP A 868 57.58 -37.97 -47.50
C ASP A 868 56.21 -38.41 -46.86
N LYS A 869 55.58 -39.38 -47.54
CA LYS A 869 54.33 -40.16 -47.27
C LYS A 869 52.97 -39.42 -47.23
N ASN A 870 52.07 -39.62 -48.22
CA ASN A 870 51.17 -40.79 -48.46
C ASN A 870 50.15 -41.02 -47.33
N LYS A 871 48.82 -41.05 -47.58
CA LYS A 871 48.03 -41.87 -48.54
C LYS A 871 46.64 -41.18 -48.74
N ARG A 872 45.92 -41.12 -49.87
CA ARG A 872 45.37 -42.15 -50.81
C ARG A 872 44.68 -43.36 -50.13
N SER A 873 43.46 -43.76 -50.47
CA SER A 873 42.45 -43.20 -51.40
C SER A 873 41.11 -43.96 -51.28
N SER A 874 40.02 -43.34 -51.74
CA SER A 874 38.88 -43.97 -52.45
C SER A 874 38.28 -45.29 -51.94
N LYS A 875 36.98 -45.27 -51.67
CA LYS A 875 36.04 -45.67 -52.72
C LYS A 875 34.81 -44.77 -52.74
#